data_AF-A0A9Q0EZ51-F1
#
_entry.id   AF-A0A9Q0EZ51-F1
#
_cell.length_a   1.000
_cell.length_b   1.000
_cell.length_c   1.000
_cell.angle_alpha   90.00
_cell.angle_beta   90.00
_cell.angle_gamma   90.00
#
_symmetry.space_group_name_H-M   'P 1'
#
loop_
_entity.id
_entity.type
_entity.pdbx_description
1 polymer ?
#
loop_
_entity_poly.entity_id
_entity_poly.type
_entity_poly.pdbx_seq_one_letter_code
_entity_poly.pdbx_strand_id
1 'polypeptide(L)'
;MASEGTSGVSQTSDGPGETTPSAVALNPGIPIRGIRMKFSVLAGLVEVGEVSNRDIVETVFNLEHDCTVLQLVGGQFDLEMNFIIQECESIVCMVELLDQCEPTCQAEVWSIFTAILKKSIRNLQACTDVALIQLVLQRVATTNSMIAGEQGQWPSHAVKLLSVLKSMPQRIGPDAFFSFPGKSAAAIALPPIAKWPYQNGFSFHTWLRMDPINNINIDKDKPYLYCFRTSKGLGYSAHFVAGCLIVTSLKANGKGFQHCVKYDFKPQKWYMVTIVHVYNRWKNSEISCYVNGEMASYGDITWFVNTSDTFDKCFLGSAETADANRMFCGQMAAVYLFGEALSAAQILAIYQLGPGYKGTFKYKAESDLLFAEHHKTLLYDGKLSGSIAFTYNPRATDAQLCLESSPKDKPSIFVHSPHALMLQDVKAVVTHSVQSGIHSIGGVQLLKNSVAMQEQILACKGFLVIGYTLEKSSRVHVTRPVLDIVLAFARYLCNLQNGVLLLKQLCDHILFNPAIWIHAPAKVQLMLYTYLATEFISTVTIYNAVRRVGTVLQVMHTLKYYYWVVNPQDRSGVVPKGLDGPRPNQKEIYSLRAFLLLFVKQLIMKDHGVKEDELQSILNYLLTMHEDDNLMDVLQLLVALMSEHPGSMVLAFEQRNGIR
;
A
#
# COMPACT_ATOMS: atom_id res chain seq x y z
N MET A 1 67.76 -29.47 38.30
CA MET A 1 68.70 -28.38 38.64
C MET A 1 67.82 -27.16 38.91
N ALA A 2 67.43 -26.98 40.18
CA ALA A 2 68.09 -26.08 41.15
C ALA A 2 67.64 -24.64 40.87
N SER A 3 66.73 -24.09 41.70
CA SER A 3 67.00 -23.24 42.88
C SER A 3 66.93 -21.77 42.45
N GLU A 4 66.37 -20.78 43.15
CA GLU A 4 65.85 -20.53 44.50
C GLU A 4 65.08 -19.17 44.37
N GLY A 5 63.97 -18.91 45.07
CA GLY A 5 63.93 -18.27 46.41
C GLY A 5 64.29 -16.76 46.32
N THR A 6 63.59 -15.76 46.84
CA THR A 6 62.54 -15.55 47.87
C THR A 6 62.29 -14.01 47.86
N SER A 7 61.11 -13.42 48.12
CA SER A 7 60.41 -13.17 49.40
C SER A 7 59.16 -12.32 49.06
N GLY A 8 57.91 -12.54 49.50
CA GLY A 8 57.35 -12.72 50.85
C GLY A 8 57.12 -11.35 51.53
N VAL A 9 56.01 -10.94 52.16
CA VAL A 9 54.66 -11.45 52.49
C VAL A 9 53.84 -10.24 53.01
N SER A 10 52.54 -10.11 52.69
CA SER A 10 51.49 -9.73 53.67
C SER A 10 50.07 -10.04 53.16
N GLN A 11 49.49 -11.08 53.78
CA GLN A 11 48.09 -11.53 53.95
C GLN A 11 47.01 -10.41 53.92
N THR A 12 45.71 -10.57 53.67
CA THR A 12 44.71 -11.64 53.41
C THR A 12 43.39 -10.85 53.14
N SER A 13 42.47 -11.21 52.24
CA SER A 13 41.38 -12.16 52.52
C SER A 13 40.55 -12.43 51.26
N ASP A 14 40.27 -13.71 51.00
CA ASP A 14 39.42 -14.23 49.92
C ASP A 14 37.92 -13.98 50.14
N GLY A 15 37.20 -13.78 49.03
CA GLY A 15 35.78 -14.08 48.85
C GLY A 15 35.54 -14.43 47.36
N PRO A 16 34.79 -15.49 47.01
CA PRO A 16 34.71 -15.95 45.62
C PRO A 16 33.68 -15.14 44.84
N GLY A 17 34.13 -14.34 43.88
CA GLY A 17 33.29 -13.69 42.88
C GLY A 17 33.22 -14.53 41.60
N GLU A 18 32.02 -14.96 41.25
CA GLU A 18 31.67 -15.63 39.99
C GLU A 18 32.18 -14.83 38.78
N THR A 19 32.88 -15.51 37.86
CA THR A 19 33.32 -14.94 36.58
C THR A 19 32.23 -15.12 35.54
N THR A 20 31.63 -14.01 35.08
CA THR A 20 30.86 -13.94 33.84
C THR A 20 31.83 -13.93 32.64
N PRO A 21 31.54 -14.61 31.52
CA PRO A 21 32.37 -14.53 30.33
C PRO A 21 32.16 -13.18 29.62
N SER A 22 33.25 -12.45 29.39
CA SER A 22 33.28 -11.22 28.60
C SER A 22 33.10 -11.52 27.10
N ALA A 23 32.16 -10.81 26.45
CA ALA A 23 31.90 -10.85 25.01
C ALA A 23 33.14 -10.45 24.20
N VAL A 24 33.45 -11.21 23.14
CA VAL A 24 34.56 -10.95 22.22
C VAL A 24 34.10 -9.96 21.14
N ALA A 25 34.74 -8.80 21.06
CA ALA A 25 34.52 -7.85 19.98
C ALA A 25 35.17 -8.34 18.67
N LEU A 26 34.42 -8.26 17.55
CA LEU A 26 34.89 -8.62 16.21
C LEU A 26 36.04 -7.71 15.75
N ASN A 27 37.15 -8.32 15.34
CA ASN A 27 38.38 -7.65 14.93
C ASN A 27 38.22 -6.95 13.53
N PRO A 28 38.66 -5.69 13.29
CA PRO A 28 38.26 -4.91 12.11
C PRO A 28 39.01 -5.21 10.78
N GLY A 29 39.70 -6.35 10.67
CA GLY A 29 40.81 -6.52 9.72
C GLY A 29 40.53 -7.12 8.34
N ILE A 30 39.32 -7.58 8.01
CA ILE A 30 39.04 -8.27 6.73
C ILE A 30 37.79 -7.67 6.06
N PRO A 31 37.90 -7.11 4.83
CA PRO A 31 36.74 -6.58 4.12
C PRO A 31 35.84 -7.72 3.63
N ILE A 32 34.82 -8.07 4.40
CA ILE A 32 33.76 -9.00 3.99
C ILE A 32 32.99 -8.35 2.83
N ARG A 33 33.08 -8.93 1.62
CA ARG A 33 32.38 -8.45 0.41
C ARG A 33 31.02 -9.15 0.25
N GLY A 34 29.96 -8.35 0.20
CA GLY A 34 28.59 -8.80 -0.11
C GLY A 34 27.70 -8.97 1.13
N ILE A 35 26.45 -8.49 1.05
CA ILE A 35 25.52 -8.48 2.18
C ILE A 35 25.25 -9.88 2.74
N ARG A 36 25.18 -10.88 1.86
CA ARG A 36 24.97 -12.27 2.25
C ARG A 36 26.08 -12.82 3.14
N MET A 37 27.35 -12.60 2.78
CA MET A 37 28.48 -13.04 3.62
C MET A 37 28.45 -12.36 5.00
N LYS A 38 28.07 -11.08 5.05
CA LYS A 38 27.97 -10.35 6.32
C LYS A 38 26.92 -10.99 7.23
N PHE A 39 25.74 -11.29 6.71
CA PHE A 39 24.68 -11.96 7.48
C PHE A 39 25.05 -13.41 7.82
N SER A 40 25.77 -14.13 6.96
CA SER A 40 26.27 -15.48 7.26
C SER A 40 27.29 -15.49 8.40
N VAL A 41 28.15 -14.47 8.51
CA VAL A 41 29.06 -14.33 9.65
C VAL A 41 28.28 -14.09 10.94
N LEU A 42 27.30 -13.19 10.93
CA LEU A 42 26.45 -12.94 12.09
C LEU A 42 25.69 -14.20 12.51
N ALA A 43 25.10 -14.92 11.55
CA ALA A 43 24.43 -16.21 11.78
C ALA A 43 25.36 -17.22 12.48
N GLY A 44 26.59 -17.39 11.98
CA GLY A 44 27.58 -18.26 12.62
C GLY A 44 27.92 -17.87 14.06
N LEU A 45 27.99 -16.58 14.37
CA LEU A 45 28.25 -16.12 15.74
C LEU A 45 27.05 -16.32 16.68
N VAL A 46 25.83 -16.22 16.14
CA VAL A 46 24.59 -16.55 16.87
C VAL A 46 24.56 -18.05 17.19
N GLU A 47 24.93 -18.92 16.25
CA GLU A 47 24.99 -20.38 16.48
C GLU A 47 25.96 -20.79 17.59
N VAL A 48 27.09 -20.08 17.74
CA VAL A 48 28.10 -20.37 18.77
C VAL A 48 27.79 -19.65 20.10
N GLY A 49 26.73 -18.83 20.15
CA GLY A 49 26.28 -18.15 21.36
C GLY A 49 27.15 -16.97 21.80
N GLU A 50 27.96 -16.40 20.89
CA GLU A 50 28.89 -15.32 21.20
C GLU A 50 28.28 -13.91 21.07
N VAL A 51 27.01 -13.79 20.67
CA VAL A 51 26.35 -12.51 20.38
C VAL A 51 25.06 -12.39 21.17
N SER A 52 24.88 -11.28 21.88
CA SER A 52 23.64 -11.05 22.64
C SER A 52 22.48 -10.64 21.73
N ASN A 53 21.24 -10.86 22.19
CA ASN A 53 20.03 -10.42 21.46
C ASN A 53 20.05 -8.92 21.12
N ARG A 54 20.64 -8.09 22.00
CA ARG A 54 20.83 -6.66 21.80
C ARG A 54 21.79 -6.42 20.63
N ASP A 55 22.95 -7.06 20.65
CA ASP A 55 23.96 -6.89 19.60
C ASP A 55 23.44 -7.36 18.23
N ILE A 56 22.59 -8.40 18.18
CA ILE A 56 21.93 -8.84 16.94
C ILE A 56 21.05 -7.73 16.38
N VAL A 57 20.17 -7.15 17.21
CA VAL A 57 19.25 -6.07 16.78
C VAL A 57 20.03 -4.84 16.35
N GLU A 58 21.03 -4.45 17.14
CA GLU A 58 21.91 -3.32 16.84
C GLU A 58 22.71 -3.56 15.57
N THR A 59 23.12 -4.79 15.28
CA THR A 59 23.89 -5.12 14.08
C THR A 59 23.00 -5.19 12.83
N VAL A 60 21.78 -5.73 12.94
CA VAL A 60 20.83 -5.80 11.81
C VAL A 60 20.40 -4.40 11.37
N PHE A 61 20.16 -3.50 12.31
CA PHE A 61 19.71 -2.13 12.02
C PHE A 61 20.81 -1.08 12.09
N ASN A 62 21.99 -1.35 12.62
CA ASN A 62 23.06 -0.36 12.86
C ASN A 62 22.63 0.79 13.80
N LEU A 63 22.31 0.44 15.06
CA LEU A 63 21.77 1.35 16.08
C LEU A 63 22.84 2.16 16.86
N GLU A 64 24.07 1.67 17.00
CA GLU A 64 25.17 2.35 17.70
C GLU A 64 26.30 2.82 16.77
N HIS A 65 27.03 3.88 17.18
CA HIS A 65 27.97 4.66 16.37
C HIS A 65 29.19 3.88 15.82
N ASP A 66 29.48 2.67 16.29
CA ASP A 66 30.73 1.95 16.01
C ASP A 66 30.60 0.73 15.08
N CYS A 67 29.38 0.31 14.71
CA CYS A 67 29.16 -0.93 13.93
C CYS A 67 28.96 -0.68 12.42
N THR A 68 30.04 -0.46 11.69
CA THR A 68 30.03 -0.24 10.22
C THR A 68 29.69 -1.47 9.36
N VAL A 69 29.32 -2.61 9.95
CA VAL A 69 29.48 -3.91 9.26
C VAL A 69 28.18 -4.45 8.63
N LEU A 70 26.98 -4.19 9.14
CA LEU A 70 25.74 -4.81 8.66
C LEU A 70 24.64 -3.77 8.38
N GLN A 71 24.04 -3.83 7.19
CA GLN A 71 23.16 -2.77 6.69
C GLN A 71 21.90 -3.33 6.05
N LEU A 72 20.85 -3.49 6.84
CA LEU A 72 19.50 -3.54 6.29
C LEU A 72 19.09 -2.18 5.73
N VAL A 73 19.59 -1.10 6.36
CA VAL A 73 19.49 0.30 5.95
C VAL A 73 20.91 0.84 5.78
N GLY A 74 21.14 1.68 4.77
CA GLY A 74 22.48 2.24 4.51
C GLY A 74 22.83 3.34 5.51
N GLY A 75 23.88 3.16 6.32
CA GLY A 75 24.26 4.13 7.37
C GLY A 75 23.62 3.85 8.73
N GLN A 76 23.69 4.82 9.65
CA GLN A 76 23.12 4.71 11.01
C GLN A 76 21.59 4.72 10.94
N PHE A 77 20.92 3.73 11.51
CA PHE A 77 19.46 3.69 11.47
C PHE A 77 18.82 4.73 12.38
N ASP A 78 17.80 5.38 11.83
CA ASP A 78 16.94 6.30 12.55
C ASP A 78 15.52 6.13 11.98
N LEU A 79 14.54 5.89 12.85
CA LEU A 79 13.17 5.62 12.39
C LEU A 79 12.49 6.86 11.78
N GLU A 80 13.02 8.05 12.00
CA GLU A 80 12.55 9.31 11.43
C GLU A 80 13.38 9.73 10.22
N MET A 81 14.70 9.51 10.29
CA MET A 81 15.66 10.08 9.35
C MET A 81 16.38 9.05 8.49
N ASN A 82 16.52 7.78 8.86
CA ASN A 82 17.22 6.78 8.04
C ASN A 82 16.68 5.36 8.23
N PHE A 83 15.73 4.99 7.37
CA PHE A 83 15.03 3.70 7.44
C PHE A 83 14.84 3.04 6.07
N ILE A 84 15.45 3.55 4.99
CA ILE A 84 15.27 3.03 3.63
C ILE A 84 16.17 1.82 3.38
N ILE A 85 15.56 0.69 3.01
CA ILE A 85 16.29 -0.54 2.67
C ILE A 85 17.06 -0.33 1.38
N GLN A 86 18.39 -0.53 1.42
CA GLN A 86 19.28 -0.29 0.29
C GLN A 86 19.36 -1.48 -0.66
N GLU A 87 19.42 -2.69 -0.12
CA GLU A 87 19.59 -3.93 -0.87
C GLU A 87 18.43 -4.89 -0.55
N CYS A 88 17.65 -5.29 -1.54
CA CYS A 88 16.49 -6.16 -1.30
C CYS A 88 16.90 -7.53 -0.72
N GLU A 89 18.08 -8.04 -1.12
CA GLU A 89 18.64 -9.30 -0.60
C GLU A 89 18.88 -9.27 0.91
N SER A 90 19.06 -8.09 1.52
CA SER A 90 19.20 -7.96 2.98
C SER A 90 17.96 -8.42 3.73
N ILE A 91 16.77 -8.31 3.11
CA ILE A 91 15.51 -8.77 3.69
C ILE A 91 15.51 -10.29 3.77
N VAL A 92 15.95 -10.97 2.71
CA VAL A 92 16.07 -12.44 2.70
C VAL A 92 17.05 -12.88 3.79
N CYS A 93 18.22 -12.25 3.85
CA CYS A 93 19.24 -12.57 4.83
C CYS A 93 18.79 -12.31 6.28
N MET A 94 18.07 -11.21 6.53
CA MET A 94 17.47 -10.94 7.84
C MET A 94 16.48 -12.04 8.22
N VAL A 95 15.61 -12.42 7.30
CA VAL A 95 14.58 -13.43 7.56
C VAL A 95 15.20 -14.82 7.79
N GLU A 96 16.31 -15.15 7.10
CA GLU A 96 17.12 -16.35 7.34
C GLU A 96 17.85 -16.30 8.71
N LEU A 97 18.44 -15.17 9.07
CA LEU A 97 19.11 -14.99 10.38
C LEU A 97 18.14 -15.21 11.54
N LEU A 98 16.91 -14.69 11.41
CA LEU A 98 15.90 -14.81 12.45
C LEU A 98 15.48 -16.26 12.74
N ASP A 99 15.70 -17.19 11.81
CA ASP A 99 15.44 -18.62 12.06
C ASP A 99 16.36 -19.20 13.15
N GLN A 100 17.48 -18.54 13.44
CA GLN A 100 18.49 -18.94 14.42
C GLN A 100 18.41 -18.15 15.74
N CYS A 101 17.62 -17.08 15.78
CA CYS A 101 17.53 -16.20 16.94
C CYS A 101 16.48 -16.66 17.96
N GLU A 102 16.65 -16.27 19.23
CA GLU A 102 15.63 -16.48 20.27
C GLU A 102 14.32 -15.71 19.96
N PRO A 103 13.16 -16.18 20.46
CA PRO A 103 11.86 -15.55 20.18
C PRO A 103 11.76 -14.07 20.57
N THR A 104 12.47 -13.66 21.62
CA THR A 104 12.53 -12.27 22.09
C THR A 104 13.23 -11.37 21.07
N CYS A 105 14.40 -11.78 20.56
CA CYS A 105 15.14 -11.10 19.51
C CYS A 105 14.33 -11.04 18.21
N GLN A 106 13.74 -12.16 17.77
CA GLN A 106 12.87 -12.18 16.59
C GLN A 106 11.74 -11.14 16.71
N ALA A 107 11.10 -11.08 17.87
CA ALA A 107 10.00 -10.15 18.11
C ALA A 107 10.44 -8.68 18.08
N GLU A 108 11.66 -8.38 18.48
CA GLU A 108 12.22 -7.03 18.45
C GLU A 108 12.57 -6.61 17.02
N VAL A 109 13.31 -7.46 16.29
CA VAL A 109 13.66 -7.22 14.89
C VAL A 109 12.42 -7.03 14.03
N TRP A 110 11.41 -7.90 14.17
CA TRP A 110 10.15 -7.77 13.43
C TRP A 110 9.37 -6.51 13.78
N SER A 111 9.48 -6.00 15.01
CA SER A 111 8.81 -4.78 15.44
C SER A 111 9.40 -3.55 14.75
N ILE A 112 10.73 -3.43 14.76
CA ILE A 112 11.47 -2.36 14.06
C ILE A 112 11.23 -2.48 12.55
N PHE A 113 11.33 -3.68 12.00
CA PHE A 113 11.07 -3.94 10.59
C PHE A 113 9.64 -3.53 10.20
N THR A 114 8.63 -3.85 11.01
CA THR A 114 7.25 -3.40 10.76
C THR A 114 7.13 -1.87 10.75
N ALA A 115 7.83 -1.18 11.65
CA ALA A 115 7.81 0.27 11.73
C ALA A 115 8.41 0.93 10.47
N ILE A 116 9.52 0.40 9.94
CA ILE A 116 10.12 0.92 8.70
C ILE A 116 9.24 0.66 7.48
N LEU A 117 8.53 -0.47 7.45
CA LEU A 117 7.60 -0.80 6.36
C LEU A 117 6.39 0.14 6.33
N LYS A 118 5.83 0.48 7.49
CA LYS A 118 4.72 1.45 7.58
C LYS A 118 5.11 2.84 7.10
N LYS A 119 6.38 3.22 7.21
CA LYS A 119 6.89 4.55 6.82
C LYS A 119 7.32 4.64 5.35
N SER A 120 7.64 3.51 4.72
CA SER A 120 8.28 3.48 3.40
C SER A 120 7.58 2.54 2.42
N ILE A 121 6.95 3.11 1.40
CA ILE A 121 6.41 2.36 0.26
C ILE A 121 7.55 1.67 -0.50
N ARG A 122 8.74 2.29 -0.57
CA ARG A 122 9.94 1.66 -1.17
C ARG A 122 10.31 0.38 -0.42
N ASN A 123 10.25 0.37 0.91
CA ASN A 123 10.55 -0.83 1.67
C ASN A 123 9.46 -1.90 1.49
N LEU A 124 8.18 -1.50 1.44
CA LEU A 124 7.08 -2.42 1.10
C LEU A 124 7.26 -3.05 -0.29
N GLN A 125 7.78 -2.29 -1.25
CA GLN A 125 8.11 -2.82 -2.57
C GLN A 125 9.31 -3.77 -2.50
N ALA A 126 10.38 -3.41 -1.81
CA ALA A 126 11.52 -4.31 -1.63
C ALA A 126 11.09 -5.66 -1.02
N CYS A 127 10.16 -5.64 -0.06
CA CYS A 127 9.53 -6.84 0.49
C CYS A 127 8.70 -7.63 -0.54
N THR A 128 8.05 -6.95 -1.48
CA THR A 128 7.31 -7.60 -2.57
C THR A 128 8.27 -8.25 -3.56
N ASP A 129 9.33 -7.57 -3.94
CA ASP A 129 10.35 -8.04 -4.89
C ASP A 129 11.04 -9.31 -4.40
N VAL A 130 11.27 -9.43 -3.09
CA VAL A 130 11.84 -10.64 -2.47
C VAL A 130 10.80 -11.69 -2.06
N ALA A 131 9.54 -11.48 -2.43
CA ALA A 131 8.42 -12.35 -2.04
C ALA A 131 8.37 -12.59 -0.51
N LEU A 132 8.55 -11.54 0.29
CA LEU A 132 8.59 -11.62 1.76
C LEU A 132 7.39 -12.39 2.33
N ILE A 133 6.20 -12.22 1.76
CA ILE A 133 4.99 -12.94 2.19
C ILE A 133 5.21 -14.46 2.09
N GLN A 134 5.80 -14.93 1.00
CA GLN A 134 6.12 -16.35 0.82
C GLN A 134 7.20 -16.81 1.79
N LEU A 135 8.27 -16.02 1.98
CA LEU A 135 9.35 -16.35 2.92
C LEU A 135 8.85 -16.47 4.37
N VAL A 136 7.98 -15.55 4.75
CA VAL A 136 7.31 -15.50 6.06
C VAL A 136 6.37 -16.69 6.22
N LEU A 137 5.54 -16.99 5.22
CA LEU A 137 4.64 -18.14 5.28
C LEU A 137 5.42 -19.45 5.31
N GLN A 138 6.47 -19.65 4.53
CA GLN A 138 7.28 -20.87 4.58
C GLN A 138 7.85 -21.16 5.97
N ARG A 139 8.26 -20.13 6.71
CA ARG A 139 8.83 -20.28 8.06
C ARG A 139 7.80 -20.63 9.11
N VAL A 140 6.59 -20.10 8.98
CA VAL A 140 5.47 -20.56 9.81
C VAL A 140 5.09 -22.01 9.49
N ALA A 141 5.49 -22.54 8.32
CA ALA A 141 5.27 -23.94 7.92
C ALA A 141 6.23 -24.89 8.62
N THR A 142 7.47 -24.45 8.83
CA THR A 142 8.58 -25.29 9.29
C THR A 142 8.82 -25.19 10.80
N THR A 143 8.19 -24.26 11.51
CA THR A 143 8.32 -24.10 12.97
C THR A 143 7.44 -25.11 13.73
N ASN A 144 7.91 -26.36 13.79
CA ASN A 144 7.25 -27.46 14.54
C ASN A 144 7.22 -27.24 16.07
N SER A 145 8.02 -26.34 16.64
CA SER A 145 8.16 -26.20 18.10
C SER A 145 7.21 -25.20 18.76
N MET A 146 6.31 -24.54 18.02
CA MET A 146 5.52 -23.44 18.57
C MET A 146 4.01 -23.50 18.27
N ILE A 147 3.51 -24.63 17.75
CA ILE A 147 2.09 -24.80 17.34
C ILE A 147 1.16 -25.24 18.49
N ALA A 148 1.69 -25.46 19.69
CA ALA A 148 0.89 -25.44 20.91
C ALA A 148 1.74 -24.94 22.08
N GLY A 149 1.63 -23.66 22.42
CA GLY A 149 1.66 -23.33 23.84
C GLY A 149 0.56 -24.17 24.53
N GLU A 150 0.77 -24.60 25.76
CA GLU A 150 -0.03 -25.60 26.51
C GLU A 150 -1.56 -25.35 26.57
N GLN A 151 -2.10 -24.31 25.93
CA GLN A 151 -3.50 -23.91 25.91
C GLN A 151 -4.04 -23.41 24.54
N GLY A 152 -3.37 -23.70 23.41
CA GLY A 152 -3.91 -23.33 22.09
C GLY A 152 -3.83 -21.84 21.75
N GLN A 153 -2.90 -21.11 22.36
CA GLN A 153 -2.59 -19.73 22.00
C GLN A 153 -1.37 -19.64 21.09
N TRP A 154 -1.43 -18.69 20.17
CA TRP A 154 -0.34 -18.32 19.27
C TRP A 154 0.90 -17.87 20.03
N PRO A 155 2.11 -18.23 19.58
CA PRO A 155 3.31 -17.59 20.04
C PRO A 155 3.30 -16.08 19.78
N SER A 156 3.82 -15.30 20.74
CA SER A 156 3.84 -13.83 20.69
C SER A 156 4.51 -13.26 19.43
N HIS A 157 5.47 -13.97 18.83
CA HIS A 157 6.21 -13.53 17.63
C HIS A 157 5.43 -13.76 16.32
N ALA A 158 4.57 -14.78 16.23
CA ALA A 158 3.74 -15.01 15.06
C ALA A 158 2.74 -13.87 14.84
N VAL A 159 2.23 -13.26 15.92
CA VAL A 159 1.38 -12.05 15.83
C VAL A 159 2.16 -10.87 15.23
N LYS A 160 3.45 -10.72 15.54
CA LYS A 160 4.29 -9.65 14.98
C LYS A 160 4.65 -9.93 13.51
N LEU A 161 4.92 -11.18 13.16
CA LEU A 161 5.12 -11.64 11.78
C LEU A 161 3.88 -11.37 10.90
N LEU A 162 2.69 -11.67 11.42
CA LEU A 162 1.42 -11.35 10.77
C LEU A 162 1.16 -9.82 10.72
N SER A 163 1.71 -9.04 11.64
CA SER A 163 1.62 -7.57 11.62
C SER A 163 2.41 -6.93 10.47
N VAL A 164 3.48 -7.58 10.02
CA VAL A 164 4.20 -7.23 8.79
C VAL A 164 3.30 -7.45 7.58
N LEU A 165 2.64 -8.62 7.50
CA LEU A 165 1.69 -8.93 6.43
C LEU A 165 0.53 -7.94 6.37
N LYS A 166 0.08 -7.42 7.52
CA LYS A 166 -0.92 -6.35 7.64
C LYS A 166 -0.44 -4.98 7.14
N SER A 167 0.87 -4.74 7.08
CA SER A 167 1.45 -3.47 6.60
C SER A 167 1.64 -3.47 5.08
N MET A 168 1.80 -4.64 4.45
CA MET A 168 1.86 -4.83 2.98
C MET A 168 0.66 -4.29 2.17
N PRO A 169 -0.60 -4.40 2.63
CA PRO A 169 -1.79 -3.90 1.94
C PRO A 169 -2.18 -2.45 2.27
N GLN A 170 -1.58 -1.83 3.30
CA GLN A 170 -1.89 -0.45 3.69
C GLN A 170 -1.28 0.51 2.68
N ARG A 171 -2.01 0.82 1.60
CA ARG A 171 -1.52 1.70 0.53
C ARG A 171 -2.27 3.01 0.51
N ILE A 172 -1.53 4.08 0.79
CA ILE A 172 -1.94 5.47 0.59
C ILE A 172 -1.04 6.03 -0.52
N GLY A 173 -1.48 5.95 -1.78
CA GLY A 173 -0.69 6.43 -2.93
C GLY A 173 -1.06 5.80 -4.28
N PRO A 174 -0.37 6.18 -5.37
CA PRO A 174 -0.56 5.62 -6.69
C PRO A 174 -0.12 4.15 -6.79
N ASP A 175 -0.76 3.40 -7.69
CA ASP A 175 -0.44 1.99 -7.94
C ASP A 175 0.84 1.79 -8.79
N ALA A 176 1.39 2.86 -9.35
CA ALA A 176 2.68 2.89 -10.04
C ALA A 176 3.35 4.27 -9.89
N PHE A 177 4.67 4.29 -9.70
CA PHE A 177 5.47 5.51 -9.51
C PHE A 177 6.95 5.28 -9.86
N PHE A 178 7.67 6.33 -10.23
CA PHE A 178 9.13 6.33 -10.27
C PHE A 178 9.69 6.53 -8.86
N SER A 179 10.68 5.73 -8.48
CA SER A 179 11.33 5.79 -7.17
C SER A 179 12.76 6.31 -7.33
N PHE A 180 13.06 7.43 -6.66
CA PHE A 180 14.35 8.10 -6.71
C PHE A 180 15.12 7.89 -5.41
N PRO A 181 16.35 7.35 -5.46
CA PRO A 181 17.12 6.97 -4.27
C PRO A 181 17.87 8.11 -3.58
N GLY A 182 17.92 9.30 -4.17
CA GLY A 182 18.75 10.39 -3.64
C GLY A 182 20.27 10.14 -3.72
N LYS A 183 20.71 9.06 -4.40
CA LYS A 183 22.13 8.74 -4.62
C LYS A 183 22.71 9.60 -5.75
N SER A 184 24.02 9.82 -5.73
CA SER A 184 24.71 10.54 -6.82
C SER A 184 24.40 9.92 -8.19
N ALA A 185 24.18 10.79 -9.18
CA ALA A 185 23.75 10.46 -10.53
C ALA A 185 22.41 9.70 -10.67
N ALA A 186 21.60 9.59 -9.62
CA ALA A 186 20.27 8.99 -9.69
C ALA A 186 19.25 9.97 -10.28
N ALA A 187 18.87 9.75 -11.54
CA ALA A 187 17.95 10.62 -12.27
C ALA A 187 17.22 9.85 -13.38
N ILE A 188 16.20 10.47 -13.96
CA ILE A 188 15.70 10.09 -15.28
C ILE A 188 16.23 11.10 -16.28
N ALA A 189 17.15 10.67 -17.15
CA ALA A 189 17.72 11.51 -18.20
C ALA A 189 16.80 11.53 -19.43
N LEU A 190 16.44 12.73 -19.88
CA LEU A 190 15.59 12.92 -21.05
C LEU A 190 16.45 13.10 -22.30
N PRO A 191 15.96 12.67 -23.48
CA PRO A 191 16.64 12.93 -24.74
C PRO A 191 16.62 14.44 -25.05
N PRO A 192 17.55 14.93 -25.90
CA PRO A 192 17.62 16.33 -26.26
C PRO A 192 16.34 16.82 -26.93
N ILE A 193 15.80 17.93 -26.44
CA ILE A 193 14.58 18.56 -26.94
C ILE A 193 14.98 19.62 -27.98
N ALA A 194 14.56 19.41 -29.22
CA ALA A 194 14.91 20.23 -30.37
C ALA A 194 14.29 21.63 -30.31
N LYS A 195 13.02 21.70 -29.90
CA LYS A 195 12.26 22.95 -29.83
C LYS A 195 11.39 22.96 -28.58
N TRP A 196 11.59 23.96 -27.75
CA TRP A 196 10.77 24.16 -26.55
C TRP A 196 9.46 24.90 -26.89
N PRO A 197 8.33 24.56 -26.23
CA PRO A 197 7.02 25.15 -26.53
C PRO A 197 6.85 26.55 -25.89
N TYR A 198 7.49 27.57 -26.44
CA TYR A 198 7.44 28.93 -25.86
C TYR A 198 6.14 29.69 -26.14
N GLN A 199 5.56 29.54 -27.34
CA GLN A 199 4.57 30.50 -27.86
C GLN A 199 3.23 30.49 -27.12
N ASN A 200 2.83 29.36 -26.57
CA ASN A 200 1.56 29.19 -25.86
C ASN A 200 1.76 29.01 -24.34
N GLY A 201 2.99 29.25 -23.86
CA GLY A 201 3.39 28.80 -22.53
C GLY A 201 3.53 27.28 -22.44
N PHE A 202 3.87 26.80 -21.25
CA PHE A 202 3.96 25.36 -20.97
C PHE A 202 3.60 25.08 -19.52
N SER A 203 3.23 23.83 -19.24
CA SER A 203 2.90 23.38 -17.88
C SER A 203 3.62 22.08 -17.56
N PHE A 204 4.39 22.06 -16.49
CA PHE A 204 4.93 20.83 -15.90
C PHE A 204 3.95 20.31 -14.86
N HIS A 205 3.65 19.01 -14.87
CA HIS A 205 2.70 18.38 -13.96
C HIS A 205 3.19 17.01 -13.51
N THR A 206 3.11 16.75 -12.19
CA THR A 206 3.30 15.41 -11.60
C THR A 206 2.67 15.36 -10.22
N TRP A 207 2.38 14.16 -9.74
CA TRP A 207 2.30 13.89 -8.30
C TRP A 207 3.67 13.54 -7.76
N LEU A 208 4.01 14.03 -6.57
CA LEU A 208 5.27 13.73 -5.90
C LEU A 208 5.07 13.46 -4.41
N ARG A 209 5.94 12.64 -3.85
CA ARG A 209 6.09 12.40 -2.42
C ARG A 209 7.58 12.41 -2.10
N MET A 210 8.00 13.29 -1.20
CA MET A 210 9.40 13.34 -0.77
C MET A 210 9.62 12.35 0.37
N ASP A 211 10.77 11.68 0.38
CA ASP A 211 11.20 10.96 1.56
C ASP A 211 11.84 11.94 2.57
N PRO A 212 11.93 11.60 3.87
CA PRO A 212 12.64 12.44 4.85
C PRO A 212 14.08 12.73 4.42
N ILE A 213 14.57 13.92 4.73
CA ILE A 213 15.93 14.35 4.36
C ILE A 213 16.91 13.83 5.42
N ASN A 214 17.78 12.89 5.05
CA ASN A 214 18.73 12.22 5.96
C ASN A 214 19.94 13.10 6.38
N ASN A 215 20.02 14.38 6.00
CA ASN A 215 21.25 15.17 6.10
C ASN A 215 21.21 16.24 7.19
N ILE A 216 22.29 16.30 7.99
CA ILE A 216 22.58 17.31 9.02
C ILE A 216 22.74 18.72 8.41
N ASN A 217 22.90 18.84 7.09
CA ASN A 217 23.10 20.09 6.34
C ASN A 217 21.88 20.48 5.46
N ILE A 218 20.70 20.61 6.05
CA ILE A 218 19.43 20.95 5.37
C ILE A 218 19.55 22.21 4.48
N ASP A 219 20.41 23.16 4.84
CA ASP A 219 20.59 24.43 4.11
C ASP A 219 21.43 24.31 2.83
N LYS A 220 22.20 23.22 2.66
CA LYS A 220 23.07 23.02 1.48
C LYS A 220 22.43 22.15 0.40
N ASP A 221 21.47 21.32 0.77
CA ASP A 221 20.82 20.39 -0.16
C ASP A 221 19.76 21.11 -1.01
N LYS A 222 19.76 20.79 -2.31
CA LYS A 222 18.88 21.37 -3.32
C LYS A 222 18.32 20.26 -4.20
N PRO A 223 17.49 19.34 -3.68
CA PRO A 223 16.98 18.22 -4.48
C PRO A 223 16.11 18.75 -5.63
N TYR A 224 16.49 18.43 -6.88
CA TYR A 224 15.80 18.90 -8.08
C TYR A 224 14.60 18.03 -8.42
N LEU A 225 13.42 18.64 -8.56
CA LEU A 225 12.25 18.00 -9.15
C LEU A 225 12.48 17.77 -10.65
N TYR A 226 12.91 18.80 -11.35
CA TYR A 226 13.32 18.72 -12.75
C TYR A 226 14.39 19.76 -13.08
N CYS A 227 15.15 19.50 -14.14
CA CYS A 227 16.11 20.41 -14.74
C CYS A 227 16.01 20.30 -16.26
N PHE A 228 15.69 21.39 -16.96
CA PHE A 228 15.61 21.45 -18.41
C PHE A 228 16.50 22.59 -18.90
N ARG A 229 17.72 22.24 -19.31
CA ARG A 229 18.78 23.21 -19.63
C ARG A 229 19.37 22.93 -21.01
N THR A 230 19.90 23.99 -21.62
CA THR A 230 20.84 23.88 -22.74
C THR A 230 22.27 23.73 -22.20
N SER A 231 23.21 23.34 -23.05
CA SER A 231 24.65 23.30 -22.74
C SER A 231 25.23 24.63 -22.23
N LYS A 232 24.56 25.77 -22.49
CA LYS A 232 24.94 27.10 -21.98
C LYS A 232 24.29 27.44 -20.62
N GLY A 233 23.55 26.51 -20.00
CA GLY A 233 22.84 26.69 -18.72
C GLY A 233 21.53 27.47 -18.83
N LEU A 234 21.05 27.78 -20.04
CA LEU A 234 19.79 28.48 -20.25
C LEU A 234 18.62 27.52 -20.08
N GLY A 235 17.49 27.97 -19.51
CA GLY A 235 16.31 27.12 -19.37
C GLY A 235 15.61 27.22 -18.03
N TYR A 236 15.02 26.10 -17.61
CA TYR A 236 14.07 26.02 -16.50
C TYR A 236 14.47 24.92 -15.53
N SER A 237 14.24 25.11 -14.24
CA SER A 237 14.45 24.06 -13.24
C SER A 237 13.58 24.31 -12.02
N ALA A 238 13.22 23.25 -11.30
CA ALA A 238 12.57 23.35 -10.00
C ALA A 238 13.30 22.48 -8.97
N HIS A 239 13.60 23.02 -7.80
CA HIS A 239 14.30 22.33 -6.71
C HIS A 239 13.74 22.73 -5.35
N PHE A 240 13.89 21.88 -4.34
CA PHE A 240 13.47 22.22 -2.98
C PHE A 240 14.60 22.87 -2.19
N VAL A 241 14.23 23.79 -1.30
CA VAL A 241 15.10 24.40 -0.28
C VAL A 241 14.26 24.54 0.98
N ALA A 242 14.71 23.97 2.10
CA ALA A 242 14.02 24.04 3.39
C ALA A 242 12.50 23.72 3.33
N GLY A 243 12.11 22.73 2.53
CA GLY A 243 10.70 22.31 2.37
C GLY A 243 9.85 23.17 1.41
N CYS A 244 10.41 24.25 0.86
CA CYS A 244 9.77 25.09 -0.17
C CYS A 244 10.26 24.71 -1.57
N LEU A 245 9.36 24.75 -2.56
CA LEU A 245 9.73 24.53 -3.97
C LEU A 245 10.17 25.86 -4.60
N ILE A 246 11.35 25.89 -5.21
CA ILE A 246 11.91 27.04 -5.90
C ILE A 246 11.93 26.76 -7.41
N VAL A 247 11.19 27.56 -8.17
CA VAL A 247 11.19 27.48 -9.64
C VAL A 247 12.12 28.54 -10.21
N THR A 248 13.04 28.15 -11.08
CA THR A 248 14.09 29.02 -11.64
C THR A 248 14.04 29.02 -13.15
N SER A 249 13.91 30.22 -13.74
CA SER A 249 14.14 30.47 -15.16
C SER A 249 15.49 31.18 -15.32
N LEU A 250 16.39 30.73 -16.20
CA LEU A 250 17.66 31.44 -16.50
C LEU A 250 17.72 31.82 -17.98
N LYS A 251 17.99 33.10 -18.25
CA LYS A 251 18.19 33.64 -19.61
C LYS A 251 19.66 33.85 -19.98
N ALA A 252 20.54 33.94 -18.97
CA ALA A 252 21.99 33.99 -19.12
C ALA A 252 22.64 33.42 -17.85
N ASN A 253 23.91 33.03 -17.93
CA ASN A 253 24.61 32.47 -16.78
C ASN A 253 24.57 33.43 -15.58
N GLY A 254 24.10 32.95 -14.42
CA GLY A 254 23.90 33.75 -13.20
C GLY A 254 22.80 34.82 -13.27
N LYS A 255 22.13 35.03 -14.40
CA LYS A 255 21.05 36.02 -14.58
C LYS A 255 19.73 35.32 -14.89
N GLY A 256 18.86 35.30 -13.89
CA GLY A 256 17.56 34.64 -13.99
C GLY A 256 16.52 35.15 -13.02
N PHE A 257 15.39 34.46 -13.00
CA PHE A 257 14.24 34.72 -12.15
C PHE A 257 13.99 33.48 -11.31
N GLN A 258 13.85 33.66 -10.01
CA GLN A 258 13.52 32.60 -9.06
C GLN A 258 12.21 32.94 -8.37
N HIS A 259 11.30 31.97 -8.35
CA HIS A 259 10.01 32.06 -7.70
C HIS A 259 9.93 31.05 -6.58
N CYS A 260 9.65 31.52 -5.37
CA CYS A 260 9.41 30.64 -4.22
C CYS A 260 7.92 30.29 -4.17
N VAL A 261 7.61 28.99 -4.23
CA VAL A 261 6.25 28.50 -4.06
C VAL A 261 5.87 28.62 -2.59
N LYS A 262 4.83 29.41 -2.30
CA LYS A 262 4.34 29.67 -0.94
C LYS A 262 3.53 28.49 -0.41
N TYR A 263 4.15 27.32 -0.31
CA TYR A 263 3.54 26.09 0.18
C TYR A 263 4.56 25.27 0.95
N ASP A 264 4.14 24.75 2.11
CA ASP A 264 4.97 23.96 3.01
C ASP A 264 4.82 22.46 2.68
N PHE A 265 5.79 21.92 1.94
CA PHE A 265 5.79 20.51 1.56
C PHE A 265 6.35 19.66 2.69
N LYS A 266 5.55 18.73 3.20
CA LYS A 266 5.97 17.78 4.23
C LYS A 266 6.44 16.48 3.61
N PRO A 267 7.50 15.85 4.15
CA PRO A 267 7.90 14.53 3.70
C PRO A 267 6.78 13.52 3.94
N GLN A 268 6.84 12.40 3.22
CA GLN A 268 5.93 11.26 3.31
C GLN A 268 4.48 11.49 2.89
N LYS A 269 4.13 12.69 2.41
CA LYS A 269 2.80 13.02 1.87
C LYS A 269 2.85 13.21 0.36
N TRP A 270 1.81 12.74 -0.33
CA TRP A 270 1.63 12.97 -1.77
C TRP A 270 1.06 14.37 -2.03
N TYR A 271 1.67 15.07 -2.97
CA TYR A 271 1.23 16.37 -3.46
C TYR A 271 1.15 16.34 -4.98
N MET A 272 0.06 16.87 -5.52
CA MET A 272 0.01 17.23 -6.92
C MET A 272 0.69 18.58 -7.09
N VAL A 273 1.69 18.67 -7.97
CA VAL A 273 2.35 19.93 -8.31
C VAL A 273 2.16 20.20 -9.80
N THR A 274 1.65 21.38 -10.11
CA THR A 274 1.56 21.88 -11.49
C THR A 274 2.18 23.27 -11.58
N ILE A 275 3.22 23.41 -12.39
CA ILE A 275 3.93 24.68 -12.61
C ILE A 275 3.58 25.16 -14.02
N VAL A 276 2.90 26.29 -14.11
CA VAL A 276 2.40 26.88 -15.35
C VAL A 276 3.24 28.10 -15.69
N HIS A 277 3.88 28.09 -16.84
CA HIS A 277 4.56 29.25 -17.42
C HIS A 277 3.67 29.85 -18.51
N VAL A 278 3.17 31.05 -18.27
CA VAL A 278 2.33 31.80 -19.21
C VAL A 278 3.20 32.76 -20.00
N TYR A 279 3.17 32.65 -21.32
CA TYR A 279 3.84 33.60 -22.20
C TYR A 279 2.88 34.71 -22.61
N ASN A 280 3.28 35.96 -22.37
CA ASN A 280 2.56 37.15 -22.81
C ASN A 280 3.46 37.99 -23.72
N ARG A 281 2.95 38.36 -24.91
CA ARG A 281 3.70 39.18 -25.88
C ARG A 281 3.68 40.68 -25.56
N TRP A 282 2.57 41.17 -25.00
CA TRP A 282 2.30 42.60 -24.78
C TRP A 282 2.31 43.01 -23.30
N LYS A 283 2.47 42.05 -22.39
CA LYS A 283 2.55 42.23 -20.94
C LYS A 283 3.66 41.35 -20.39
N ASN A 284 3.93 41.45 -19.09
CA ASN A 284 4.83 40.52 -18.42
C ASN A 284 4.33 39.08 -18.59
N SER A 285 5.25 38.16 -18.85
CA SER A 285 4.96 36.73 -18.74
C SER A 285 4.76 36.37 -17.27
N GLU A 286 4.12 35.24 -16.98
CA GLU A 286 3.75 34.89 -15.61
C GLU A 286 4.18 33.46 -15.31
N ILE A 287 4.43 33.19 -14.03
CA ILE A 287 4.50 31.83 -13.49
C ILE A 287 3.41 31.65 -12.46
N SER A 288 2.66 30.57 -12.55
CA SER A 288 1.63 30.19 -11.60
C SER A 288 1.89 28.76 -11.12
N CYS A 289 1.98 28.58 -9.82
CA CYS A 289 2.26 27.31 -9.18
C CYS A 289 1.03 26.83 -8.42
N TYR A 290 0.57 25.63 -8.76
CA TYR A 290 -0.59 25.00 -8.16
C TYR A 290 -0.17 23.78 -7.36
N VAL A 291 -0.76 23.63 -6.18
CA VAL A 291 -0.56 22.48 -5.30
C VAL A 291 -1.93 21.90 -4.97
N ASN A 292 -2.11 20.59 -5.20
CA ASN A 292 -3.37 19.87 -4.93
C ASN A 292 -4.61 20.48 -5.62
N GLY A 293 -4.44 20.96 -6.86
CA GLY A 293 -5.52 21.54 -7.65
C GLY A 293 -5.77 23.03 -7.39
N GLU A 294 -5.15 23.63 -6.37
CA GLU A 294 -5.36 25.03 -5.97
C GLU A 294 -4.13 25.88 -6.25
N MET A 295 -4.32 27.18 -6.51
CA MET A 295 -3.20 28.11 -6.75
C MET A 295 -2.48 28.41 -5.43
N ALA A 296 -1.21 28.03 -5.35
CA ALA A 296 -0.37 28.25 -4.17
C ALA A 296 0.40 29.58 -4.25
N SER A 297 0.91 29.93 -5.44
CA SER A 297 1.58 31.21 -5.66
C SER A 297 1.65 31.57 -7.15
N TYR A 298 1.87 32.85 -7.44
CA TYR A 298 2.15 33.34 -8.79
C TYR A 298 3.23 34.43 -8.74
N GLY A 299 3.86 34.71 -9.88
CA GLY A 299 4.86 35.77 -10.01
C GLY A 299 5.03 36.24 -11.45
N ASP A 300 5.34 37.53 -11.60
CA ASP A 300 5.57 38.15 -12.91
C ASP A 300 7.02 37.97 -13.36
N ILE A 301 7.19 37.62 -14.62
CA ILE A 301 8.47 37.51 -15.31
C ILE A 301 8.50 38.54 -16.45
N THR A 302 9.32 39.57 -16.28
CA THR A 302 9.46 40.68 -17.25
C THR A 302 10.20 40.29 -18.54
N TRP A 303 10.66 39.05 -18.64
CA TRP A 303 11.41 38.51 -19.78
C TRP A 303 11.19 37.00 -19.88
N PHE A 304 11.48 36.40 -21.03
CA PHE A 304 11.38 34.95 -21.23
C PHE A 304 12.74 34.36 -21.61
N VAL A 305 12.90 33.05 -21.40
CA VAL A 305 14.09 32.33 -21.90
C VAL A 305 13.95 32.20 -23.41
N ASN A 306 14.79 32.93 -24.15
CA ASN A 306 14.80 32.90 -25.60
C ASN A 306 16.10 32.27 -26.08
N THR A 307 16.04 31.06 -26.61
CA THR A 307 17.19 30.37 -27.19
C THR A 307 16.76 29.50 -28.36
N SER A 308 17.63 29.40 -29.37
CA SER A 308 17.53 28.44 -30.47
C SER A 308 18.34 27.16 -30.21
N ASP A 309 19.10 27.12 -29.12
CA ASP A 309 19.90 25.95 -28.77
C ASP A 309 18.99 24.79 -28.30
N THR A 310 19.41 23.57 -28.59
CA THR A 310 18.78 22.34 -28.09
C THR A 310 18.88 22.26 -26.57
N PHE A 311 17.82 21.78 -25.92
CA PHE A 311 17.83 21.47 -24.49
C PHE A 311 18.37 20.05 -24.32
N ASP A 312 19.67 19.93 -24.10
CA ASP A 312 20.45 18.69 -24.05
C ASP A 312 20.88 18.30 -22.63
N LYS A 313 20.55 19.12 -21.63
CA LYS A 313 20.77 18.88 -20.19
C LYS A 313 19.42 18.79 -19.48
N CYS A 314 18.66 17.73 -19.80
CA CYS A 314 17.30 17.50 -19.32
C CYS A 314 17.21 16.29 -18.38
N PHE A 315 16.76 16.50 -17.15
CA PHE A 315 16.68 15.48 -16.10
C PHE A 315 15.42 15.65 -15.25
N LEU A 316 14.86 14.53 -14.81
CA LEU A 316 13.93 14.48 -13.68
C LEU A 316 14.66 13.93 -12.47
N GLY A 317 14.43 14.54 -11.30
CA GLY A 317 15.05 14.11 -10.06
C GLY A 317 16.51 14.53 -9.84
N SER A 318 17.10 15.33 -10.73
CA SER A 318 18.49 15.79 -10.60
C SER A 318 18.75 17.11 -11.33
N ALA A 319 19.86 17.75 -10.99
CA ALA A 319 20.41 18.89 -11.71
C ALA A 319 21.23 18.43 -12.94
N GLU A 320 21.74 19.38 -13.72
CA GLU A 320 22.72 19.08 -14.78
C GLU A 320 24.06 18.57 -14.24
N THR A 321 24.41 18.93 -12.99
CA THR A 321 25.58 18.43 -12.29
C THR A 321 25.15 17.27 -11.39
N ALA A 322 25.79 16.10 -11.54
CA ALA A 322 25.42 14.86 -10.85
C ALA A 322 25.83 14.82 -9.36
N ASP A 323 25.80 15.97 -8.69
CA ASP A 323 26.21 16.14 -7.31
C ASP A 323 25.18 15.52 -6.36
N ALA A 324 25.65 14.79 -5.33
CA ALA A 324 24.77 14.09 -4.38
C ALA A 324 23.74 15.03 -3.70
N ASN A 325 24.15 16.25 -3.35
CA ASN A 325 23.30 17.24 -2.67
C ASN A 325 22.17 17.81 -3.54
N ARG A 326 22.09 17.43 -4.82
CA ARG A 326 21.09 17.92 -5.79
C ARG A 326 20.11 16.84 -6.23
N MET A 327 20.22 15.65 -5.65
CA MET A 327 19.45 14.47 -6.03
C MET A 327 18.11 14.43 -5.31
N PHE A 328 17.04 14.16 -6.05
CA PHE A 328 15.72 13.95 -5.47
C PHE A 328 15.68 12.61 -4.75
N CYS A 329 15.17 12.61 -3.52
CA CYS A 329 14.88 11.42 -2.75
C CYS A 329 13.37 11.35 -2.52
N GLY A 330 12.71 10.34 -3.09
CA GLY A 330 11.26 10.23 -3.02
C GLY A 330 10.64 9.51 -4.20
N GLN A 331 9.39 9.84 -4.48
CA GLN A 331 8.58 9.21 -5.52
C GLN A 331 7.91 10.26 -6.41
N MET A 332 7.78 9.96 -7.69
CA MET A 332 6.98 10.73 -8.65
C MET A 332 6.01 9.80 -9.38
N ALA A 333 4.76 10.21 -9.58
CA ALA A 333 3.83 9.46 -10.42
C ALA A 333 4.15 9.69 -11.92
N ALA A 334 3.17 9.47 -12.80
CA ALA A 334 3.31 9.85 -14.20
C ALA A 334 3.64 11.35 -14.32
N VAL A 335 4.64 11.66 -15.14
CA VAL A 335 5.15 13.01 -15.36
C VAL A 335 4.65 13.49 -16.71
N TYR A 336 4.15 14.73 -16.76
CA TYR A 336 3.60 15.34 -17.96
C TYR A 336 4.22 16.71 -18.19
N LEU A 337 4.58 16.98 -19.44
CA LEU A 337 4.81 18.34 -19.92
C LEU A 337 3.72 18.66 -20.94
N PHE A 338 2.95 19.70 -20.68
CA PHE A 338 1.99 20.26 -21.63
C PHE A 338 2.64 21.45 -22.34
N GLY A 339 2.56 21.48 -23.67
CA GLY A 339 3.00 22.60 -24.51
C GLY A 339 2.02 23.79 -24.53
N GLU A 340 1.24 23.94 -23.45
CA GLU A 340 0.29 25.03 -23.24
C GLU A 340 0.26 25.42 -21.76
N ALA A 341 -0.12 26.67 -21.48
CA ALA A 341 -0.45 27.13 -20.13
C ALA A 341 -1.83 26.61 -19.72
N LEU A 342 -1.87 25.65 -18.80
CA LEU A 342 -3.13 25.07 -18.33
C LEU A 342 -3.92 26.05 -17.46
N SER A 343 -5.25 26.03 -17.62
CA SER A 343 -6.17 26.82 -16.80
C SER A 343 -6.38 26.19 -15.42
N ALA A 344 -6.72 27.02 -14.42
CA ALA A 344 -7.05 26.54 -13.06
C ALA A 344 -8.15 25.47 -13.06
N ALA A 345 -9.16 25.58 -13.94
CA ALA A 345 -10.23 24.60 -14.05
C ALA A 345 -9.75 23.24 -14.58
N GLN A 346 -8.84 23.23 -15.55
CA GLN A 346 -8.20 21.99 -16.03
C GLN A 346 -7.35 21.36 -14.93
N ILE A 347 -6.56 22.16 -14.20
CA ILE A 347 -5.68 21.69 -13.14
C ILE A 347 -6.51 21.06 -12.00
N LEU A 348 -7.61 21.71 -11.60
CA LEU A 348 -8.52 21.16 -10.61
C LEU A 348 -9.15 19.84 -11.11
N ALA A 349 -9.56 19.77 -12.38
CA ALA A 349 -10.10 18.53 -12.94
C ALA A 349 -9.06 17.39 -12.97
N ILE A 350 -7.79 17.70 -13.27
CA ILE A 350 -6.68 16.73 -13.21
C ILE A 350 -6.47 16.25 -11.77
N TYR A 351 -6.53 17.14 -10.78
CA TYR A 351 -6.41 16.77 -9.36
C TYR A 351 -7.45 15.75 -8.92
N GLN A 352 -8.69 15.91 -9.39
CA GLN A 352 -9.79 15.00 -9.07
C GLN A 352 -9.61 13.57 -9.62
N LEU A 353 -8.73 13.36 -10.60
CA LEU A 353 -8.35 12.02 -11.07
C LEU A 353 -7.45 11.28 -10.07
N GLY A 354 -6.80 12.02 -9.16
CA GLY A 354 -5.93 11.47 -8.14
C GLY A 354 -4.55 11.01 -8.65
N PRO A 355 -3.67 10.56 -7.74
CA PRO A 355 -2.28 10.22 -8.06
C PRO A 355 -2.15 8.98 -8.94
N GLY A 356 -3.14 8.08 -8.95
CA GLY A 356 -3.11 6.83 -9.71
C GLY A 356 -3.46 6.98 -11.20
N TYR A 357 -3.81 8.18 -11.65
CA TYR A 357 -4.07 8.46 -13.05
C TYR A 357 -2.78 8.36 -13.87
N LYS A 358 -2.90 7.71 -15.02
CA LYS A 358 -1.76 7.32 -15.86
C LYS A 358 -2.11 7.29 -17.35
N GLY A 359 -3.22 7.94 -17.71
CA GLY A 359 -3.71 8.05 -19.08
C GLY A 359 -3.13 9.25 -19.81
N THR A 360 -3.68 9.54 -20.98
CA THR A 360 -3.27 10.64 -21.87
C THR A 360 -4.41 11.62 -22.13
N PHE A 361 -5.45 11.58 -21.29
CA PHE A 361 -6.64 12.42 -21.35
C PHE A 361 -7.42 12.31 -22.67
N LYS A 362 -7.33 11.15 -23.35
CA LYS A 362 -7.91 10.96 -24.68
C LYS A 362 -9.31 10.36 -24.62
N TYR A 363 -9.54 9.42 -23.71
CA TYR A 363 -10.81 8.70 -23.61
C TYR A 363 -11.44 8.83 -22.22
N LYS A 364 -12.75 9.05 -22.16
CA LYS A 364 -13.53 9.09 -20.91
C LYS A 364 -13.40 7.78 -20.09
N ALA A 365 -13.12 6.65 -20.75
CA ALA A 365 -12.93 5.35 -20.12
C ALA A 365 -11.56 5.18 -19.41
N GLU A 366 -10.68 6.18 -19.48
CA GLU A 366 -9.38 6.15 -18.76
C GLU A 366 -9.53 6.31 -17.24
N SER A 367 -10.72 6.63 -16.75
CA SER A 367 -11.04 6.71 -15.33
C SER A 367 -12.43 6.14 -15.03
N ASP A 368 -12.53 5.33 -13.99
CA ASP A 368 -13.80 4.79 -13.48
C ASP A 368 -14.55 5.80 -12.58
N LEU A 369 -14.00 7.00 -12.39
CA LEU A 369 -14.57 8.03 -11.53
C LEU A 369 -15.76 8.74 -12.19
N LEU A 370 -16.85 8.86 -11.43
CA LEU A 370 -18.06 9.56 -11.84
C LEU A 370 -17.89 11.08 -11.66
N PHE A 371 -17.44 11.76 -12.70
CA PHE A 371 -17.36 13.23 -12.72
C PHE A 371 -18.63 13.90 -13.25
N ALA A 372 -18.87 15.14 -12.80
CA ALA A 372 -19.82 16.05 -13.46
C ALA A 372 -19.41 16.29 -14.92
N GLU A 373 -20.38 16.49 -15.81
CA GLU A 373 -20.11 16.51 -17.26
C GLU A 373 -19.15 17.63 -17.68
N HIS A 374 -19.19 18.78 -17.01
CA HIS A 374 -18.24 19.88 -17.26
C HIS A 374 -16.78 19.47 -16.98
N HIS A 375 -16.51 18.67 -15.94
CA HIS A 375 -15.16 18.18 -15.64
C HIS A 375 -14.70 17.17 -16.69
N LYS A 376 -15.60 16.31 -17.20
CA LYS A 376 -15.27 15.39 -18.29
C LYS A 376 -14.90 16.14 -19.57
N THR A 377 -15.59 17.23 -19.88
CA THR A 377 -15.25 18.07 -21.04
C THR A 377 -13.87 18.69 -20.89
N LEU A 378 -13.53 19.24 -19.72
CA LEU A 378 -12.20 19.82 -19.47
C LEU A 378 -11.04 18.82 -19.61
N LEU A 379 -11.31 17.54 -19.32
CA LEU A 379 -10.32 16.47 -19.41
C LEU A 379 -10.25 15.83 -20.81
N TYR A 380 -11.41 15.52 -21.41
CA TYR A 380 -11.52 14.59 -22.54
C TYR A 380 -12.11 15.21 -23.81
N ASP A 381 -12.16 16.55 -23.95
CA ASP A 381 -12.51 17.21 -25.22
C ASP A 381 -11.39 17.14 -26.27
N GLY A 382 -10.27 16.49 -25.94
CA GLY A 382 -9.11 16.32 -26.80
C GLY A 382 -8.09 17.47 -26.71
N LYS A 383 -8.42 18.62 -26.12
CA LYS A 383 -7.46 19.74 -25.99
C LYS A 383 -6.31 19.38 -25.07
N LEU A 384 -6.62 18.84 -23.89
CA LEU A 384 -5.62 18.45 -22.90
C LEU A 384 -4.71 17.33 -23.43
N SER A 385 -5.30 16.32 -24.08
CA SER A 385 -4.55 15.24 -24.74
C SER A 385 -3.63 15.80 -25.83
N GLY A 386 -4.16 16.65 -26.69
CA GLY A 386 -3.42 17.25 -27.80
C GLY A 386 -2.35 18.25 -27.36
N SER A 387 -2.39 18.76 -26.13
CA SER A 387 -1.38 19.68 -25.59
C SER A 387 -0.21 18.96 -24.90
N ILE A 388 -0.26 17.64 -24.71
CA ILE A 388 0.88 16.88 -24.17
C ILE A 388 2.07 16.96 -25.13
N ALA A 389 3.16 17.55 -24.67
CA ALA A 389 4.43 17.62 -25.40
C ALA A 389 5.27 16.35 -25.15
N PHE A 390 5.28 15.84 -23.92
CA PHE A 390 5.73 14.50 -23.60
C PHE A 390 5.10 14.00 -22.30
N THR A 391 5.04 12.68 -22.13
CA THR A 391 4.71 12.06 -20.85
C THR A 391 5.49 10.77 -20.63
N TYR A 392 5.96 10.58 -19.39
CA TYR A 392 6.60 9.36 -18.94
C TYR A 392 5.75 8.72 -17.84
N ASN A 393 5.36 7.47 -18.09
CA ASN A 393 4.51 6.68 -17.21
C ASN A 393 5.35 5.52 -16.61
N PRO A 394 5.33 5.31 -15.28
CA PRO A 394 6.03 4.19 -14.66
C PRO A 394 5.63 2.81 -15.20
N ARG A 395 4.41 2.65 -15.74
CA ARG A 395 3.98 1.41 -16.40
C ARG A 395 4.46 1.26 -17.84
N ALA A 396 4.93 2.33 -18.46
CA ALA A 396 5.46 2.33 -19.81
C ALA A 396 6.99 2.33 -19.73
N THR A 397 7.57 1.25 -19.22
CA THR A 397 9.02 1.09 -19.10
C THR A 397 9.48 -0.24 -19.68
N ASP A 398 10.71 -0.25 -20.19
CA ASP A 398 11.42 -1.46 -20.62
C ASP A 398 12.82 -1.43 -20.02
N ALA A 399 13.04 -2.27 -19.00
CA ALA A 399 14.22 -2.24 -18.14
C ALA A 399 14.50 -0.82 -17.60
N GLN A 400 15.54 -0.16 -18.11
CA GLN A 400 15.92 1.20 -17.72
C GLN A 400 15.28 2.29 -18.60
N LEU A 401 14.64 1.92 -19.71
CA LEU A 401 14.02 2.89 -20.61
C LEU A 401 12.62 3.28 -20.12
N CYS A 402 12.38 4.59 -20.10
CA CYS A 402 11.06 5.19 -19.92
C CYS A 402 10.46 5.51 -21.29
N LEU A 403 9.43 4.78 -21.67
CA LEU A 403 8.77 4.95 -22.96
C LEU A 403 7.89 6.20 -22.96
N GLU A 404 8.30 7.20 -23.74
CA GLU A 404 7.48 8.35 -24.07
C GLU A 404 6.12 7.90 -24.65
N SER A 405 5.03 8.39 -24.06
CA SER A 405 3.67 7.89 -24.30
C SER A 405 2.70 8.98 -24.77
N SER A 406 3.18 10.11 -25.26
CA SER A 406 2.33 11.19 -25.78
C SER A 406 1.53 10.75 -27.02
N PRO A 407 0.36 11.37 -27.28
CA PRO A 407 -0.42 11.08 -28.48
C PRO A 407 0.39 11.34 -29.77
N LYS A 408 0.42 10.36 -30.68
CA LYS A 408 1.19 10.42 -31.94
C LYS A 408 0.66 11.40 -33.00
N ASP A 409 -0.36 12.18 -32.63
CA ASP A 409 -1.05 13.10 -33.54
C ASP A 409 -0.18 14.35 -33.85
N LYS A 410 0.90 14.59 -33.08
CA LYS A 410 1.88 15.66 -33.29
C LYS A 410 3.30 15.11 -33.48
N PRO A 411 4.17 15.81 -34.24
CA PRO A 411 5.57 15.44 -34.36
C PRO A 411 6.26 15.55 -32.99
N SER A 412 7.19 14.63 -32.74
CA SER A 412 7.98 14.62 -31.51
C SER A 412 8.79 15.90 -31.35
N ILE A 413 8.90 16.41 -30.12
CA ILE A 413 9.76 17.56 -29.80
C ILE A 413 11.24 17.17 -29.66
N PHE A 414 11.55 15.87 -29.62
CA PHE A 414 12.89 15.35 -29.39
C PHE A 414 13.68 15.23 -30.70
N VAL A 415 15.00 15.41 -30.62
CA VAL A 415 15.90 15.33 -31.79
C VAL A 415 16.01 13.89 -32.31
N HIS A 416 15.97 12.92 -31.41
CA HIS A 416 16.12 11.49 -31.71
C HIS A 416 15.05 10.68 -30.96
N SER A 417 15.32 9.40 -30.70
CA SER A 417 14.43 8.54 -29.91
C SER A 417 13.92 9.28 -28.66
N PRO A 418 12.60 9.35 -28.44
CA PRO A 418 12.00 10.18 -27.40
C PRO A 418 12.00 9.53 -26.01
N HIS A 419 12.46 8.28 -25.92
CA HIS A 419 12.49 7.52 -24.67
C HIS A 419 13.56 8.04 -23.73
N ALA A 420 13.20 8.23 -22.47
CA ALA A 420 14.11 8.64 -21.41
C ALA A 420 14.81 7.44 -20.77
N LEU A 421 15.87 7.69 -20.00
CA LEU A 421 16.69 6.65 -19.37
C LEU A 421 16.74 6.83 -17.86
N MET A 422 16.34 5.80 -17.11
CA MET A 422 16.52 5.72 -15.66
C MET A 422 17.97 5.39 -15.34
N LEU A 423 18.60 6.22 -14.50
CA LEU A 423 20.00 6.12 -14.09
C LEU A 423 20.11 5.79 -12.60
N GLN A 424 21.17 5.06 -12.22
CA GLN A 424 21.58 4.80 -10.83
C GLN A 424 20.43 4.49 -9.86
N ASP A 425 19.96 3.24 -9.88
CA ASP A 425 18.92 2.72 -8.99
C ASP A 425 17.56 3.45 -9.04
N VAL A 426 17.36 4.41 -9.96
CA VAL A 426 16.01 4.89 -10.27
C VAL A 426 15.23 3.74 -10.91
N LYS A 427 14.06 3.47 -10.35
CA LYS A 427 13.22 2.34 -10.77
C LYS A 427 11.78 2.81 -10.97
N ALA A 428 11.14 2.27 -12.01
CA ALA A 428 9.71 2.30 -12.10
C ALA A 428 9.12 1.19 -11.22
N VAL A 429 8.39 1.58 -10.20
CA VAL A 429 7.74 0.69 -9.27
C VAL A 429 6.29 0.54 -9.69
N VAL A 430 5.88 -0.68 -10.01
CA VAL A 430 4.48 -1.03 -10.22
C VAL A 430 4.05 -1.89 -9.05
N THR A 431 3.21 -1.32 -8.19
CA THR A 431 2.73 -2.04 -7.03
C THR A 431 1.59 -2.96 -7.45
N HIS A 432 1.77 -4.25 -7.18
CA HIS A 432 0.83 -5.30 -7.54
C HIS A 432 -0.46 -5.19 -6.70
N SER A 433 -1.64 -5.33 -7.31
CA SER A 433 -2.95 -5.21 -6.63
C SER A 433 -3.12 -6.23 -5.50
N VAL A 434 -4.09 -6.05 -4.59
CA VAL A 434 -4.44 -7.06 -3.55
C VAL A 434 -4.66 -8.44 -4.18
N GLN A 435 -5.28 -8.48 -5.36
CA GLN A 435 -5.42 -9.67 -6.19
C GLN A 435 -4.07 -10.36 -6.47
N SER A 436 -3.05 -9.61 -6.87
CA SER A 436 -1.70 -10.12 -7.12
C SER A 436 -1.00 -10.55 -5.82
N GLY A 437 -1.27 -9.89 -4.69
CA GLY A 437 -0.85 -10.35 -3.36
C GLY A 437 -1.41 -11.73 -3.01
N ILE A 438 -2.71 -11.95 -3.27
CA ILE A 438 -3.36 -13.26 -3.09
C ILE A 438 -2.79 -14.31 -4.06
N HIS A 439 -2.46 -13.93 -5.30
CA HIS A 439 -1.78 -14.81 -6.25
C HIS A 439 -0.32 -15.11 -5.86
N SER A 440 0.40 -14.16 -5.25
CA SER A 440 1.80 -14.33 -4.79
C SER A 440 1.95 -15.25 -3.59
N ILE A 441 0.87 -15.45 -2.81
CA ILE A 441 0.75 -16.52 -1.80
C ILE A 441 0.63 -17.90 -2.48
N GLY A 442 0.63 -17.94 -3.82
CA GLY A 442 0.59 -19.15 -4.63
C GLY A 442 -0.76 -19.49 -5.24
N GLY A 443 -1.76 -18.63 -5.02
CA GLY A 443 -3.13 -18.80 -5.51
C GLY A 443 -3.77 -20.13 -5.11
N VAL A 444 -4.85 -20.50 -5.80
CA VAL A 444 -5.51 -21.79 -5.61
C VAL A 444 -4.57 -22.95 -5.95
N GLN A 445 -3.61 -22.77 -6.86
CA GLN A 445 -2.71 -23.83 -7.36
C GLN A 445 -1.75 -24.40 -6.31
N LEU A 446 -1.13 -23.57 -5.46
CA LEU A 446 -0.21 -24.03 -4.42
C LEU A 446 -0.96 -24.69 -3.25
N LEU A 447 -2.14 -24.16 -2.90
CA LEU A 447 -3.05 -24.84 -1.97
C LEU A 447 -3.59 -26.16 -2.53
N LYS A 448 -3.70 -26.28 -3.86
CA LYS A 448 -4.14 -27.49 -4.55
C LYS A 448 -3.19 -28.67 -4.38
N ASN A 449 -1.90 -28.40 -4.28
CA ASN A 449 -0.87 -29.43 -4.40
C ASN A 449 -0.10 -29.70 -3.09
N SER A 450 -0.42 -29.03 -1.98
CA SER A 450 0.31 -29.17 -0.70
C SER A 450 -0.62 -29.24 0.52
N VAL A 451 -0.71 -30.43 1.12
CA VAL A 451 -1.46 -30.67 2.39
C VAL A 451 -0.81 -29.93 3.56
N ALA A 452 0.53 -29.90 3.62
CA ALA A 452 1.25 -29.15 4.66
C ALA A 452 0.90 -27.65 4.63
N MET A 453 0.77 -27.05 3.43
CA MET A 453 0.35 -25.66 3.30
C MET A 453 -1.10 -25.44 3.75
N GLN A 454 -2.00 -26.40 3.50
CA GLN A 454 -3.39 -26.32 3.96
C GLN A 454 -3.49 -26.33 5.50
N GLU A 455 -2.80 -27.28 6.14
CA GLU A 455 -2.74 -27.40 7.61
C GLU A 455 -2.12 -26.17 8.24
N GLN A 456 -1.10 -25.63 7.60
CA GLN A 456 -0.42 -24.45 8.09
C GLN A 456 -1.28 -23.19 7.94
N ILE A 457 -1.93 -22.94 6.79
CA ILE A 457 -2.86 -21.79 6.65
C ILE A 457 -3.96 -21.88 7.69
N LEU A 458 -4.45 -23.08 7.97
CA LEU A 458 -5.45 -23.32 8.98
C LEU A 458 -4.93 -22.98 10.38
N ALA A 459 -3.76 -23.52 10.74
CA ALA A 459 -3.07 -23.23 11.98
C ALA A 459 -2.90 -21.71 12.14
N CYS A 460 -2.43 -21.04 11.08
CA CYS A 460 -2.21 -19.59 10.84
C CYS A 460 -3.41 -18.67 10.95
N LYS A 461 -4.62 -19.20 10.99
CA LYS A 461 -5.82 -18.39 10.74
C LYS A 461 -5.63 -17.52 9.48
N GLY A 462 -5.02 -18.07 8.42
CA GLY A 462 -4.56 -17.26 7.29
C GLY A 462 -5.69 -16.48 6.61
N PHE A 463 -6.91 -17.06 6.54
CA PHE A 463 -8.08 -16.34 6.03
C PHE A 463 -8.57 -15.20 6.94
N LEU A 464 -8.31 -15.25 8.25
CA LEU A 464 -8.53 -14.10 9.15
C LEU A 464 -7.60 -12.95 8.78
N VAL A 465 -6.32 -13.23 8.55
CA VAL A 465 -5.31 -12.23 8.18
C VAL A 465 -5.61 -11.63 6.81
N ILE A 466 -6.01 -12.47 5.84
CA ILE A 466 -6.44 -12.02 4.52
C ILE A 466 -7.72 -11.17 4.61
N GLY A 467 -8.72 -11.61 5.39
CA GLY A 467 -9.95 -10.85 5.60
C GLY A 467 -9.70 -9.50 6.24
N TYR A 468 -8.88 -9.46 7.28
CA TYR A 468 -8.45 -8.22 7.93
C TYR A 468 -7.69 -7.29 6.96
N THR A 469 -6.82 -7.87 6.13
CA THR A 469 -6.06 -7.16 5.09
C THR A 469 -6.99 -6.54 4.05
N LEU A 470 -7.98 -7.28 3.58
CA LEU A 470 -9.01 -6.79 2.66
C LEU A 470 -9.80 -5.64 3.28
N GLU A 471 -10.21 -5.77 4.55
CA GLU A 471 -10.92 -4.74 5.29
C GLU A 471 -10.11 -3.44 5.42
N LYS A 472 -8.78 -3.52 5.57
CA LYS A 472 -7.90 -2.34 5.68
C LYS A 472 -7.34 -1.84 4.34
N SER A 473 -7.58 -2.56 3.25
CA SER A 473 -7.12 -2.17 1.93
C SER A 473 -7.95 -1.01 1.37
N SER A 474 -7.37 -0.23 0.45
CA SER A 474 -8.15 0.81 -0.23
C SER A 474 -9.32 0.19 -0.99
N ARG A 475 -10.50 0.81 -0.87
CA ARG A 475 -11.78 0.30 -1.39
C ARG A 475 -11.75 0.07 -2.90
N VAL A 476 -10.91 0.80 -3.63
CA VAL A 476 -10.69 0.62 -5.08
C VAL A 476 -10.11 -0.75 -5.45
N HIS A 477 -9.58 -1.49 -4.46
CA HIS A 477 -8.99 -2.81 -4.67
C HIS A 477 -9.97 -3.97 -4.41
N VAL A 478 -11.09 -3.74 -3.71
CA VAL A 478 -12.13 -4.76 -3.48
C VAL A 478 -13.03 -4.84 -4.72
N THR A 479 -12.52 -5.57 -5.71
CA THR A 479 -13.06 -5.60 -7.08
C THR A 479 -13.61 -6.98 -7.44
N ARG A 480 -14.29 -7.08 -8.59
CA ARG A 480 -14.78 -8.36 -9.12
C ARG A 480 -13.70 -9.45 -9.22
N PRO A 481 -12.48 -9.19 -9.74
CA PRO A 481 -11.41 -10.19 -9.73
C PRO A 481 -11.06 -10.74 -8.35
N VAL A 482 -11.09 -9.90 -7.30
CA VAL A 482 -10.86 -10.36 -5.92
C VAL A 482 -11.97 -11.29 -5.47
N LEU A 483 -13.24 -10.93 -5.75
CA LEU A 483 -14.39 -11.80 -5.47
C LEU A 483 -14.27 -13.13 -6.22
N ASP A 484 -13.93 -13.11 -7.51
CA ASP A 484 -13.80 -14.33 -8.32
C ASP A 484 -12.75 -15.30 -7.73
N ILE A 485 -11.63 -14.77 -7.21
CA ILE A 485 -10.62 -15.56 -6.51
C ILE A 485 -11.16 -16.14 -5.20
N VAL A 486 -11.85 -15.33 -4.39
CA VAL A 486 -12.45 -15.78 -3.12
C VAL A 486 -13.49 -16.89 -3.36
N LEU A 487 -14.33 -16.74 -4.39
CA LEU A 487 -15.30 -17.77 -4.79
C LEU A 487 -14.62 -19.03 -5.33
N ALA A 488 -13.53 -18.89 -6.08
CA ALA A 488 -12.72 -20.01 -6.53
C ALA A 488 -12.12 -20.78 -5.34
N PHE A 489 -11.64 -20.09 -4.30
CA PHE A 489 -11.19 -20.72 -3.06
C PHE A 489 -12.33 -21.49 -2.37
N ALA A 490 -13.53 -20.90 -2.26
CA ALA A 490 -14.66 -21.57 -1.64
C ALA A 490 -15.04 -22.88 -2.38
N ARG A 491 -15.11 -22.82 -3.72
CA ARG A 491 -15.38 -23.98 -4.59
C ARG A 491 -14.27 -25.03 -4.55
N TYR A 492 -13.01 -24.62 -4.37
CA TYR A 492 -11.92 -25.56 -4.22
C TYR A 492 -11.97 -26.28 -2.87
N LEU A 493 -12.06 -25.51 -1.78
CA LEU A 493 -12.04 -26.04 -0.41
C LEU A 493 -13.24 -26.93 -0.11
N CYS A 494 -14.40 -26.70 -0.73
CA CYS A 494 -15.57 -27.56 -0.55
C CYS A 494 -15.43 -28.95 -1.18
N ASN A 495 -14.51 -29.12 -2.13
CA ASN A 495 -14.20 -30.39 -2.79
C ASN A 495 -13.00 -31.11 -2.17
N LEU A 496 -12.40 -30.54 -1.12
CA LEU A 496 -11.19 -31.06 -0.48
C LEU A 496 -11.56 -31.84 0.80
N GLN A 497 -11.01 -33.05 0.95
CA GLN A 497 -11.31 -33.93 2.10
C GLN A 497 -11.10 -33.26 3.47
N ASN A 498 -10.02 -32.49 3.63
CA ASN A 498 -9.71 -31.77 4.88
C ASN A 498 -9.99 -30.26 4.79
N GLY A 499 -10.72 -29.81 3.76
CA GLY A 499 -10.92 -28.39 3.46
C GLY A 499 -11.93 -27.67 4.36
N VAL A 500 -12.71 -28.40 5.16
CA VAL A 500 -13.87 -27.86 5.92
C VAL A 500 -13.47 -26.75 6.90
N LEU A 501 -12.35 -26.92 7.61
CA LEU A 501 -11.91 -25.93 8.60
C LEU A 501 -11.38 -24.65 7.94
N LEU A 502 -10.68 -24.78 6.81
CA LEU A 502 -10.23 -23.66 5.99
C LEU A 502 -11.41 -22.92 5.35
N LEU A 503 -12.37 -23.68 4.84
CA LEU A 503 -13.60 -23.14 4.27
C LEU A 503 -14.37 -22.35 5.32
N LYS A 504 -14.45 -22.85 6.55
CA LYS A 504 -15.07 -22.14 7.66
C LYS A 504 -14.38 -20.80 7.95
N GLN A 505 -13.05 -20.76 8.01
CA GLN A 505 -12.33 -19.50 8.19
C GLN A 505 -12.54 -18.53 7.01
N LEU A 506 -12.55 -19.03 5.77
CA LEU A 506 -12.86 -18.24 4.57
C LEU A 506 -14.26 -17.63 4.67
N CYS A 507 -15.23 -18.40 5.15
CA CYS A 507 -16.60 -17.93 5.34
C CYS A 507 -16.69 -16.85 6.44
N ASP A 508 -16.19 -17.16 7.63
CA ASP A 508 -16.31 -16.32 8.82
C ASP A 508 -15.57 -14.98 8.68
N HIS A 509 -14.41 -14.97 8.00
CA HIS A 509 -13.54 -13.80 7.97
C HIS A 509 -13.59 -13.00 6.66
N ILE A 510 -14.07 -13.62 5.57
CA ILE A 510 -14.10 -12.97 4.25
C ILE A 510 -15.53 -12.93 3.71
N LEU A 511 -16.16 -14.06 3.40
CA LEU A 511 -17.46 -14.07 2.70
C LEU A 511 -18.57 -13.39 3.51
N PHE A 512 -18.63 -13.62 4.82
CA PHE A 512 -19.67 -13.08 5.71
C PHE A 512 -19.28 -11.79 6.40
N ASN A 513 -18.12 -11.19 6.05
CA ASN A 513 -17.65 -9.96 6.68
C ASN A 513 -18.20 -8.73 5.93
N PRO A 514 -19.23 -8.04 6.46
CA PRO A 514 -19.83 -6.90 5.76
C PRO A 514 -18.91 -5.68 5.69
N ALA A 515 -17.92 -5.58 6.57
CA ALA A 515 -16.96 -4.46 6.58
C ALA A 515 -16.05 -4.47 5.34
N ILE A 516 -15.84 -5.64 4.72
CA ILE A 516 -15.10 -5.76 3.45
C ILE A 516 -16.01 -5.32 2.30
N TRP A 517 -17.22 -5.87 2.23
CA TRP A 517 -18.02 -5.82 1.01
C TRP A 517 -18.88 -4.57 0.86
N ILE A 518 -19.27 -3.91 1.96
CA ILE A 518 -20.12 -2.70 1.90
C ILE A 518 -19.52 -1.59 1.01
N HIS A 519 -18.20 -1.59 0.86
CA HIS A 519 -17.43 -0.62 0.08
C HIS A 519 -17.12 -1.05 -1.35
N ALA A 520 -17.40 -2.30 -1.72
CA ALA A 520 -17.21 -2.79 -3.08
C ALA A 520 -18.26 -2.19 -4.02
N PRO A 521 -18.04 -2.14 -5.35
CA PRO A 521 -19.09 -1.73 -6.28
C PRO A 521 -20.37 -2.58 -6.09
N ALA A 522 -21.56 -1.96 -6.14
CA ALA A 522 -22.83 -2.65 -5.88
C ALA A 522 -23.02 -3.94 -6.71
N LYS A 523 -22.54 -3.94 -7.96
CA LYS A 523 -22.53 -5.14 -8.83
C LYS A 523 -21.72 -6.30 -8.24
N VAL A 524 -20.58 -6.02 -7.60
CA VAL A 524 -19.74 -7.04 -6.94
C VAL A 524 -20.45 -7.58 -5.71
N GLN A 525 -21.07 -6.71 -4.91
CA GLN A 525 -21.84 -7.11 -3.74
C GLN A 525 -23.03 -8.01 -4.12
N LEU A 526 -23.75 -7.64 -5.19
CA LEU A 526 -24.86 -8.44 -5.72
C LEU A 526 -24.36 -9.83 -6.16
N MET A 527 -23.25 -9.92 -6.89
CA MET A 527 -22.68 -11.20 -7.27
C MET A 527 -22.37 -12.10 -6.07
N LEU A 528 -21.78 -11.53 -5.00
CA LEU A 528 -21.49 -12.28 -3.77
C LEU A 528 -22.77 -12.79 -3.11
N TYR A 529 -23.74 -11.91 -2.83
CA TYR A 529 -24.93 -12.31 -2.09
C TYR A 529 -25.88 -13.18 -2.90
N THR A 530 -25.93 -13.03 -4.23
CA THR A 530 -26.60 -14.00 -5.10
C THR A 530 -25.95 -15.38 -4.98
N TYR A 531 -24.62 -15.47 -5.10
CA TYR A 531 -23.92 -16.75 -4.94
C TYR A 531 -24.19 -17.39 -3.57
N LEU A 532 -24.16 -16.60 -2.49
CA LEU A 532 -24.46 -17.10 -1.15
C LEU A 532 -25.90 -17.64 -1.05
N ALA A 533 -26.87 -16.92 -1.61
CA ALA A 533 -28.28 -17.29 -1.55
C ALA A 533 -28.65 -18.51 -2.40
N THR A 534 -27.96 -18.76 -3.51
CA THR A 534 -28.37 -19.79 -4.50
C THR A 534 -27.40 -20.97 -4.57
N GLU A 535 -26.14 -20.75 -4.92
CA GLU A 535 -25.15 -21.81 -5.16
C GLU A 535 -24.54 -22.34 -3.85
N PHE A 536 -24.21 -21.44 -2.93
CA PHE A 536 -23.42 -21.76 -1.75
C PHE A 536 -24.13 -22.75 -0.81
N ILE A 537 -25.39 -22.51 -0.48
CA ILE A 537 -26.18 -23.39 0.40
C ILE A 537 -26.44 -24.74 -0.27
N SER A 538 -26.54 -24.79 -1.60
CA SER A 538 -26.82 -26.05 -2.30
C SER A 538 -25.70 -27.09 -2.15
N THR A 539 -24.47 -26.64 -1.85
CA THR A 539 -23.32 -27.54 -1.68
C THR A 539 -23.25 -28.10 -0.25
N VAL A 540 -23.37 -29.42 -0.10
CA VAL A 540 -23.45 -30.12 1.21
C VAL A 540 -22.23 -29.87 2.09
N THR A 541 -21.01 -29.97 1.55
CA THR A 541 -19.77 -29.71 2.30
C THR A 541 -19.68 -28.28 2.79
N ILE A 542 -20.13 -27.31 1.99
CA ILE A 542 -20.19 -25.90 2.39
C ILE A 542 -21.19 -25.71 3.53
N TYR A 543 -22.39 -26.25 3.36
CA TYR A 543 -23.44 -26.16 4.38
C TYR A 543 -22.99 -26.70 5.73
N ASN A 544 -22.34 -27.87 5.75
CA ASN A 544 -21.83 -28.49 6.97
C ASN A 544 -20.68 -27.72 7.61
N ALA A 545 -19.92 -26.94 6.83
CA ALA A 545 -18.82 -26.10 7.34
C ALA A 545 -19.34 -24.85 8.09
N VAL A 546 -20.54 -24.38 7.75
CA VAL A 546 -21.10 -23.12 8.22
C VAL A 546 -21.86 -23.31 9.53
N ARG A 547 -21.63 -22.41 10.49
CA ARG A 547 -22.39 -22.37 11.75
C ARG A 547 -23.73 -21.69 11.53
N ARG A 548 -24.73 -22.45 11.07
CA ARG A 548 -26.08 -21.96 10.72
C ARG A 548 -26.62 -20.84 11.63
N VAL A 549 -26.75 -21.10 12.94
CA VAL A 549 -27.24 -20.11 13.93
C VAL A 549 -26.38 -18.85 13.92
N GLY A 550 -25.06 -19.00 14.04
CA GLY A 550 -24.12 -17.88 14.02
C GLY A 550 -24.19 -17.06 12.72
N THR A 551 -24.41 -17.73 11.58
CA THR A 551 -24.56 -17.07 10.28
C THR A 551 -25.87 -16.29 10.19
N VAL A 552 -26.98 -16.82 10.68
CA VAL A 552 -28.25 -16.07 10.74
C VAL A 552 -28.08 -14.80 11.58
N LEU A 553 -27.51 -14.92 12.78
CA LEU A 553 -27.21 -13.78 13.66
C LEU A 553 -26.32 -12.74 12.96
N GLN A 554 -25.27 -13.20 12.27
CA GLN A 554 -24.34 -12.34 11.53
C GLN A 554 -25.01 -11.61 10.37
N VAL A 555 -25.93 -12.25 9.65
CA VAL A 555 -26.70 -11.61 8.57
C VAL A 555 -27.67 -10.58 9.15
N MET A 556 -28.36 -10.89 10.25
CA MET A 556 -29.22 -9.90 10.93
C MET A 556 -28.42 -8.68 11.41
N HIS A 557 -27.23 -8.90 11.97
CA HIS A 557 -26.29 -7.82 12.32
C HIS A 557 -25.86 -7.03 11.06
N THR A 558 -25.57 -7.72 9.96
CA THR A 558 -25.20 -7.09 8.68
C THR A 558 -26.30 -6.16 8.15
N LEU A 559 -27.56 -6.59 8.18
CA LEU A 559 -28.71 -5.77 7.81
C LEU A 559 -28.87 -4.56 8.74
N LYS A 560 -28.65 -4.76 10.05
CA LYS A 560 -28.87 -3.74 11.09
C LYS A 560 -27.86 -2.61 11.00
N TYR A 561 -26.59 -2.94 10.85
CA TYR A 561 -25.51 -1.96 10.94
C TYR A 561 -24.97 -1.49 9.58
N TYR A 562 -25.03 -2.31 8.53
CA TYR A 562 -24.37 -2.01 7.25
C TYR A 562 -25.33 -1.80 6.08
N TYR A 563 -26.42 -2.57 6.00
CA TYR A 563 -27.34 -2.57 4.85
C TYR A 563 -28.73 -2.06 5.21
N TRP A 564 -28.81 -0.94 5.93
CA TRP A 564 -30.06 -0.22 6.13
C TRP A 564 -30.50 0.48 4.84
N VAL A 565 -31.82 0.53 4.60
CA VAL A 565 -32.48 1.28 3.51
C VAL A 565 -32.52 2.76 3.87
N VAL A 566 -33.00 3.06 5.08
CA VAL A 566 -33.04 4.41 5.67
C VAL A 566 -32.10 4.43 6.88
N ASN A 567 -31.33 5.50 7.03
CA ASN A 567 -30.37 5.62 8.12
C ASN A 567 -31.09 5.51 9.49
N PRO A 568 -30.72 4.54 10.35
CA PRO A 568 -31.34 4.41 11.66
C PRO A 568 -31.17 5.67 12.50
N GLN A 569 -32.24 6.10 13.17
CA GLN A 569 -32.23 7.26 14.06
C GLN A 569 -31.85 6.86 15.49
N ASP A 570 -31.56 7.85 16.34
CA ASP A 570 -31.14 7.64 17.74
C ASP A 570 -32.13 6.78 18.54
N ARG A 571 -33.44 6.85 18.24
CA ARG A 571 -34.49 6.02 18.85
C ARG A 571 -34.25 4.52 18.70
N SER A 572 -33.58 4.11 17.62
CA SER A 572 -33.24 2.71 17.35
C SER A 572 -31.97 2.28 18.11
N GLY A 573 -31.21 3.22 18.69
CA GLY A 573 -29.97 2.94 19.42
C GLY A 573 -28.89 2.29 18.54
N VAL A 574 -28.98 2.43 17.22
CA VAL A 574 -28.08 1.81 16.25
C VAL A 574 -27.16 2.86 15.66
N VAL A 575 -25.86 2.70 15.90
CA VAL A 575 -24.83 3.48 15.22
C VAL A 575 -24.50 2.78 13.89
N PRO A 576 -24.89 3.35 12.74
CA PRO A 576 -24.62 2.76 11.42
C PRO A 576 -23.12 2.64 11.15
N LYS A 577 -22.75 1.62 10.35
CA LYS A 577 -21.37 1.31 9.93
C LYS A 577 -21.24 1.39 8.40
N GLY A 578 -20.00 1.49 7.92
CA GLY A 578 -19.69 1.55 6.49
C GLY A 578 -20.09 2.89 5.84
N LEU A 579 -20.19 3.96 6.63
CA LEU A 579 -20.53 5.32 6.17
C LEU A 579 -19.37 5.99 5.41
N ASP A 580 -18.19 5.45 5.58
CA ASP A 580 -16.98 5.92 4.97
C ASP A 580 -16.96 5.47 3.49
N GLY A 581 -17.25 6.39 2.57
CA GLY A 581 -17.18 6.16 1.12
C GLY A 581 -18.53 5.97 0.40
N PRO A 582 -18.51 5.73 -0.92
CA PRO A 582 -19.72 5.52 -1.69
C PRO A 582 -20.38 4.21 -1.26
N ARG A 583 -21.61 4.29 -0.78
CA ARG A 583 -22.48 3.14 -0.49
C ARG A 583 -23.39 2.86 -1.69
N PRO A 584 -23.91 1.63 -1.82
CA PRO A 584 -24.96 1.34 -2.79
C PRO A 584 -26.15 2.29 -2.60
N ASN A 585 -26.78 2.67 -3.71
CA ASN A 585 -27.99 3.49 -3.66
C ASN A 585 -29.19 2.70 -3.10
N GLN A 586 -30.29 3.38 -2.79
CA GLN A 586 -31.44 2.76 -2.15
C GLN A 586 -32.01 1.55 -2.92
N LYS A 587 -32.07 1.62 -4.25
CA LYS A 587 -32.56 0.52 -5.11
C LYS A 587 -31.63 -0.70 -5.04
N GLU A 588 -30.32 -0.45 -5.04
CA GLU A 588 -29.31 -1.50 -4.89
C GLU A 588 -29.38 -2.11 -3.49
N ILE A 589 -29.57 -1.30 -2.44
CA ILE A 589 -29.75 -1.80 -1.06
C ILE A 589 -30.95 -2.73 -0.97
N TYR A 590 -32.13 -2.38 -1.50
CA TYR A 590 -33.27 -3.29 -1.51
C TYR A 590 -32.93 -4.64 -2.16
N SER A 591 -32.22 -4.62 -3.29
CA SER A 591 -31.81 -5.84 -4.00
C SER A 591 -30.83 -6.68 -3.18
N LEU A 592 -29.84 -6.04 -2.54
CA LEU A 592 -28.85 -6.69 -1.68
C LEU A 592 -29.49 -7.31 -0.44
N ARG A 593 -30.42 -6.58 0.20
CA ARG A 593 -31.18 -7.07 1.35
C ARG A 593 -32.06 -8.27 0.99
N ALA A 594 -32.71 -8.25 -0.18
CA ALA A 594 -33.49 -9.38 -0.65
C ALA A 594 -32.65 -10.66 -0.78
N PHE A 595 -31.42 -10.58 -1.32
CA PHE A 595 -30.53 -11.73 -1.39
C PHE A 595 -30.01 -12.18 -0.02
N LEU A 596 -29.70 -11.24 0.89
CA LEU A 596 -29.29 -11.56 2.26
C LEU A 596 -30.41 -12.28 3.03
N LEU A 597 -31.65 -11.82 2.90
CA LEU A 597 -32.81 -12.44 3.55
C LEU A 597 -33.20 -13.77 2.90
N LEU A 598 -33.06 -13.88 1.57
CA LEU A 598 -33.19 -15.16 0.87
C LEU A 598 -32.15 -16.16 1.37
N PHE A 599 -30.90 -15.73 1.57
CA PHE A 599 -29.85 -16.57 2.15
C PHE A 599 -30.22 -17.07 3.55
N VAL A 600 -30.75 -16.21 4.43
CA VAL A 600 -31.26 -16.61 5.76
C VAL A 600 -32.41 -17.61 5.65
N LYS A 601 -33.39 -17.35 4.78
CA LYS A 601 -34.52 -18.24 4.54
C LYS A 601 -34.03 -19.63 4.13
N GLN A 602 -33.15 -19.71 3.14
CA GLN A 602 -32.59 -20.97 2.63
C GLN A 602 -31.78 -21.72 3.70
N LEU A 603 -31.04 -21.02 4.57
CA LEU A 603 -30.34 -21.64 5.70
C LEU A 603 -31.31 -22.27 6.70
N ILE A 604 -32.40 -21.57 7.01
CA ILE A 604 -33.39 -22.02 7.99
C ILE A 604 -34.19 -23.21 7.47
N MET A 605 -34.62 -23.13 6.21
CA MET A 605 -35.48 -24.12 5.56
C MET A 605 -34.78 -25.43 5.21
N LYS A 606 -33.44 -25.44 5.18
CA LYS A 606 -32.70 -26.64 4.75
C LYS A 606 -32.75 -27.81 5.75
N ASP A 607 -32.95 -27.56 7.06
CA ASP A 607 -33.19 -28.63 8.05
C ASP A 607 -34.65 -28.62 8.58
N HIS A 608 -34.87 -29.17 9.79
CA HIS A 608 -36.14 -29.28 10.51
C HIS A 608 -36.80 -27.95 10.97
N GLY A 609 -36.62 -26.86 10.24
CA GLY A 609 -37.20 -25.54 10.55
C GLY A 609 -36.36 -24.67 11.48
N VAL A 610 -36.96 -23.59 12.01
CA VAL A 610 -36.25 -22.52 12.74
C VAL A 610 -35.74 -22.97 14.10
N LYS A 611 -34.56 -22.50 14.51
CA LYS A 611 -34.06 -22.65 15.89
C LYS A 611 -34.38 -21.43 16.74
N GLU A 612 -34.45 -21.63 18.05
CA GLU A 612 -34.84 -20.58 19.01
C GLU A 612 -33.97 -19.32 18.91
N ASP A 613 -32.64 -19.47 18.92
CA ASP A 613 -31.70 -18.35 18.79
C ASP A 613 -31.82 -17.62 17.45
N GLU A 614 -32.14 -18.34 16.38
CA GLU A 614 -32.31 -17.78 15.03
C GLU A 614 -33.57 -16.90 15.00
N LEU A 615 -34.69 -17.43 15.49
CA LEU A 615 -35.94 -16.67 15.61
C LEU A 615 -35.75 -15.45 16.52
N GLN A 616 -35.08 -15.63 17.67
CA GLN A 616 -34.83 -14.52 18.58
C GLN A 616 -33.99 -13.42 17.93
N SER A 617 -33.01 -13.76 17.08
CA SER A 617 -32.22 -12.76 16.36
C SER A 617 -33.06 -11.95 15.36
N ILE A 618 -34.02 -12.59 14.69
CA ILE A 618 -34.96 -11.95 13.77
C ILE A 618 -35.91 -11.04 14.54
N LEU A 619 -36.50 -11.53 15.64
CA LEU A 619 -37.38 -10.74 16.50
C LEU A 619 -36.66 -9.56 17.15
N ASN A 620 -35.42 -9.75 17.61
CA ASN A 620 -34.60 -8.66 18.15
C ASN A 620 -34.35 -7.56 17.11
N TYR A 621 -34.15 -7.91 15.84
CA TYR A 621 -34.04 -6.92 14.78
C TYR A 621 -35.32 -6.07 14.70
N LEU A 622 -36.48 -6.73 14.63
CA LEU A 622 -37.79 -6.08 14.54
C LEU A 622 -38.13 -5.22 15.75
N LEU A 623 -37.69 -5.64 16.95
CA LEU A 623 -37.90 -4.88 18.19
C LEU A 623 -36.95 -3.68 18.32
N THR A 624 -35.79 -3.70 17.67
CA THR A 624 -34.80 -2.61 17.79
C THR A 624 -34.90 -1.58 16.67
N MET A 625 -35.34 -1.97 15.47
CA MET A 625 -35.44 -1.05 14.33
C MET A 625 -36.79 -0.36 14.33
N HIS A 626 -36.80 0.97 14.19
CA HIS A 626 -38.03 1.77 14.18
C HIS A 626 -38.33 2.42 12.83
N GLU A 627 -37.49 2.16 11.83
CA GLU A 627 -37.65 2.68 10.48
C GLU A 627 -38.43 1.67 9.64
N ASP A 628 -39.66 2.01 9.24
CA ASP A 628 -40.58 1.11 8.52
C ASP A 628 -39.93 0.47 7.29
N ASP A 629 -39.22 1.26 6.47
CA ASP A 629 -38.52 0.77 5.28
C ASP A 629 -37.45 -0.29 5.58
N ASN A 630 -36.86 -0.27 6.79
CA ASN A 630 -35.89 -1.27 7.23
C ASN A 630 -36.56 -2.54 7.79
N LEU A 631 -37.84 -2.46 8.19
CA LEU A 631 -38.59 -3.54 8.82
C LEU A 631 -39.33 -4.43 7.82
N MET A 632 -39.83 -3.84 6.72
CA MET A 632 -40.79 -4.49 5.83
C MET A 632 -40.32 -5.85 5.28
N ASP A 633 -39.09 -5.94 4.79
CA ASP A 633 -38.56 -7.18 4.19
C ASP A 633 -38.23 -8.26 5.24
N VAL A 634 -37.83 -7.86 6.45
CA VAL A 634 -37.62 -8.77 7.59
C VAL A 634 -38.94 -9.33 8.10
N LEU A 635 -40.01 -8.51 8.13
CA LEU A 635 -41.36 -8.97 8.43
C LEU A 635 -41.86 -9.97 7.38
N GLN A 636 -41.62 -9.68 6.09
CA GLN A 636 -41.95 -10.60 5.00
C GLN A 636 -41.22 -11.95 5.14
N LEU A 637 -39.94 -11.94 5.53
CA LEU A 637 -39.20 -13.17 5.84
C LEU A 637 -39.90 -13.96 6.96
N LEU A 638 -40.29 -13.31 8.06
CA LEU A 638 -40.94 -13.97 9.19
C LEU A 638 -42.28 -14.60 8.78
N VAL A 639 -43.09 -13.88 7.99
CA VAL A 639 -44.35 -14.39 7.43
C VAL A 639 -44.11 -15.59 6.52
N ALA A 640 -43.10 -15.52 5.65
CA ALA A 640 -42.76 -16.63 4.76
C ALA A 640 -42.33 -17.88 5.56
N LEU A 641 -41.51 -17.72 6.60
CA LEU A 641 -41.10 -18.82 7.47
C LEU A 641 -42.30 -19.43 8.21
N MET A 642 -43.21 -18.61 8.73
CA MET A 642 -44.44 -19.07 9.38
C MET A 642 -45.36 -19.83 8.42
N SER A 643 -45.48 -19.36 7.17
CA SER A 643 -46.30 -19.98 6.14
C SER A 643 -45.74 -21.32 5.66
N GLU A 644 -44.42 -21.42 5.51
CA GLU A 644 -43.77 -22.58 4.88
C GLU A 644 -43.38 -23.66 5.91
N HIS A 645 -43.10 -23.28 7.16
CA HIS A 645 -42.75 -24.19 8.25
C HIS A 645 -43.51 -23.87 9.56
N PRO A 646 -44.85 -23.93 9.56
CA PRO A 646 -45.67 -23.55 10.72
C PRO A 646 -45.35 -24.36 11.98
N GLY A 647 -45.05 -25.66 11.85
CA GLY A 647 -44.78 -26.53 13.00
C GLY A 647 -43.62 -26.05 13.88
N SER A 648 -42.45 -25.75 13.29
CA SER A 648 -41.30 -25.23 14.04
C SER A 648 -41.52 -23.79 14.52
N MET A 649 -42.21 -22.98 13.70
CA MET A 649 -42.43 -21.57 14.00
C MET A 649 -43.40 -21.38 15.16
N VAL A 650 -44.57 -22.04 15.13
CA VAL A 650 -45.58 -21.97 16.20
C VAL A 650 -44.96 -22.40 17.53
N LEU A 651 -44.27 -23.54 17.57
CA LEU A 651 -43.60 -24.02 18.79
C LEU A 651 -42.57 -23.01 19.32
N ALA A 652 -41.75 -22.42 18.44
CA ALA A 652 -40.76 -21.43 18.84
C ALA A 652 -41.39 -20.12 19.34
N PHE A 653 -42.55 -19.72 18.79
CA PHE A 653 -43.32 -18.59 19.30
C PHE A 653 -44.00 -18.90 20.64
N GLU A 654 -44.59 -20.09 20.80
CA GLU A 654 -45.22 -20.54 22.06
C GLU A 654 -44.22 -20.56 23.22
N GLN A 655 -43.02 -21.10 23.00
CA GLN A 655 -41.94 -21.11 24.00
C GLN A 655 -41.53 -19.71 24.48
N ARG A 656 -41.82 -18.67 23.68
CA ARG A 656 -41.52 -17.27 24.00
C ARG A 656 -42.74 -16.45 24.43
N ASN A 657 -43.85 -17.11 24.78
CA ASN A 657 -45.15 -16.47 25.08
C ASN A 657 -45.63 -15.53 23.94
N GLY A 658 -45.26 -15.85 22.69
CA GLY A 658 -45.36 -14.94 21.55
C GLY A 658 -46.75 -14.77 20.94
N ILE A 659 -47.75 -15.54 21.39
CA ILE A 659 -49.17 -15.29 21.12
C ILE A 659 -49.96 -15.72 22.36
N ARG A 660 -50.49 -14.75 23.12
CA ARG A 660 -51.62 -14.92 24.03
C ARG A 660 -52.66 -13.88 23.71
#